data_AF-A0A7K4GKE4-F1
#
_entry.id   AF-A0A7K4GKE4-F1
#
_cell.length_a   1.000
_cell.length_b   1.000
_cell.length_c   1.000
_cell.angle_alpha   90.00
_cell.angle_beta   90.00
_cell.angle_gamma   90.00
#
_symmetry.space_group_name_H-M   'P 1'
#
loop_
_entity.id
_entity.type
_entity.pdbx_description
1 polymer ?
#
loop_
_entity_poly.entity_id
_entity_poly.type
_entity_poly.pdbx_seq_one_letter_code
_entity_poly.pdbx_strand_id
1 'polypeptide(L)'
;MSEQHFQVCRFCQRNVKLAYYCEECGTSCCSDCLHEEKIDSYICQECNSKNIFVPDSGNKKACKDCGAENIIKSNQLLKSCPKCHSHQIINIYEKKEELEKNFMELIKNSRSFIDPLRDLVNSLYTLKQNIQDARAPPVKCFHYPTMELDLLALFKLFIYAKENLIEKIRNFIQHLSINKEYFFDIYTQQNSNIRIIEDILENLNRSYNSIKDFIKSNVDTISTSIENLSKNLVFIDKITFYFKNYIKFLNLAEEEKPVYAIYAKLANGLNTEDKYKKNKGILFITNFDLSFVREHGKRKKKQEGIFKAPVKDLTKVQIRGKLFKKLYIEFPYGRYEFTLPPNSISRVLDYLLLARSFDETIIYDKLAAKKLYNIEIDLSDISNYIEEAINSFFSLKCQYNNINSNNKMAEFNVTSSLFNQNPNNLPNRSPFQVQNQNRNSYSNNIPFPLYQNYKNMPENPMLYQNNMRFPNQRIGQIQTPEDLNYYGNAMRQYLPPNYNQNDFFLQNFYETNRIQNYEPKQFNRGFGNNISDIDEKNLLMRKLEQLQRFDRSFPPRNGLPNPNNFFADPTQYKSNQIDRNMPQYQEYSRNHLSELFNHDYGSNHPSESSRFLSKKQSKARRKKMFDLDKEKYSLEETLKALDSKFESGDISEIDYFKNFKNLQKEIYIIEKNIEALDSDMEDEEFLRSSAKEFDRKRYYT
;
A
#
# COMPACT_ATOMS: atom_id res chain seq x y z
N MET A 1 1.45 43.56 36.01
CA MET A 1 2.50 43.41 34.98
C MET A 1 3.81 43.03 35.66
N SER A 2 4.21 41.76 35.56
CA SER A 2 5.32 41.19 36.34
C SER A 2 6.70 41.45 35.73
N GLU A 3 7.72 41.47 36.58
CA GLU A 3 9.13 41.75 36.24
C GLU A 3 9.85 40.61 35.49
N GLN A 4 9.13 39.54 35.13
CA GLN A 4 9.67 38.24 34.69
C GLN A 4 10.30 38.20 33.28
N HIS A 5 10.42 39.34 32.59
CA HIS A 5 10.90 39.41 31.19
C HIS A 5 12.22 40.19 30.99
N PHE A 6 12.85 40.66 32.07
CA PHE A 6 14.20 41.22 31.97
C PHE A 6 15.24 40.10 31.89
N GLN A 7 16.12 40.18 30.88
CA GLN A 7 17.20 39.23 30.67
C GLN A 7 18.48 39.97 30.28
N VAL A 8 19.64 39.38 30.56
CA VAL A 8 20.92 39.95 30.13
C VAL A 8 21.04 39.84 28.60
N CYS A 9 21.03 40.98 27.90
CA CYS A 9 21.30 41.00 26.47
C CYS A 9 22.78 40.69 26.22
N ARG A 10 23.06 39.69 25.38
CA ARG A 10 24.43 39.22 25.10
C ARG A 10 25.34 40.28 24.45
N PHE A 11 24.76 41.32 23.85
CA PHE A 11 25.48 42.36 23.11
C PHE A 11 25.83 43.59 23.98
N CYS A 12 24.85 44.17 24.70
CA CYS A 12 25.11 45.31 25.59
C CYS A 12 25.38 44.93 27.06
N GLN A 13 25.23 43.65 27.43
CA GLN A 13 25.39 43.11 28.79
C GLN A 13 24.46 43.72 29.86
N ARG A 14 23.47 44.53 29.45
CA ARG A 14 22.47 45.12 30.34
C ARG A 14 21.32 44.14 30.58
N ASN A 15 20.70 44.22 31.75
CA ASN A 15 19.45 43.53 32.04
C ASN A 15 18.29 44.29 31.39
N VAL A 16 17.79 43.79 30.26
CA VAL A 16 16.82 44.48 29.39
C VAL A 16 15.78 43.50 28.86
N LYS A 17 14.66 44.02 28.35
CA LYS A 17 13.70 43.20 27.63
C LYS A 17 14.25 42.84 26.24
N LEU A 18 14.51 41.56 25.99
CA LEU A 18 14.82 41.09 24.63
C LEU A 18 13.56 41.22 23.78
N ALA A 19 13.68 41.81 22.60
CA ALA A 19 12.56 42.21 21.75
C ALA A 19 12.65 41.64 20.32
N TYR A 20 13.84 41.31 19.84
CA TYR A 20 14.08 40.87 18.47
C TYR A 20 14.87 39.56 18.43
N TYR A 21 14.52 38.69 17.48
CA TYR A 21 15.16 37.41 17.22
C TYR A 21 15.70 37.40 15.80
N CYS A 22 16.94 36.91 15.61
CA CYS A 22 17.49 36.66 14.28
C CYS A 22 17.31 35.18 13.91
N GLU A 23 16.55 34.93 12.83
CA GLU A 23 16.21 33.57 12.40
C GLU A 23 17.43 32.81 11.86
N GLU A 24 18.37 33.51 11.20
CA GLU A 24 19.54 32.90 10.57
C GLU A 24 20.58 32.38 11.58
N CYS A 25 20.81 33.10 12.70
CA CYS A 25 21.86 32.76 13.67
C CYS A 25 21.36 32.45 15.09
N GLY A 26 20.04 32.45 15.29
CA GLY A 26 19.36 32.03 16.51
C GLY A 26 19.56 32.92 17.74
N THR A 27 19.98 34.19 17.58
CA THR A 27 20.26 35.08 18.73
C THR A 27 19.19 36.15 18.93
N SER A 28 18.72 36.22 20.18
CA SER A 28 17.84 37.29 20.68
C SER A 28 18.63 38.53 21.13
N CYS A 29 18.10 39.72 20.87
CA CYS A 29 18.67 41.02 21.26
C CYS A 29 17.59 42.03 21.69
N CYS A 30 18.00 43.12 22.35
CA CYS A 30 17.12 44.27 22.60
C CYS A 30 17.12 45.24 21.40
N SER A 31 16.17 46.18 21.40
CA SER A 31 16.07 47.25 20.40
C SER A 31 17.39 47.97 20.13
N ASP A 32 18.09 48.31 21.20
CA ASP A 32 19.25 49.21 21.19
C ASP A 32 20.53 48.50 20.70
N CYS A 33 20.48 47.19 20.49
CA CYS A 33 21.58 46.38 19.98
C CYS A 33 21.39 45.96 18.52
N LEU A 34 20.29 46.35 17.87
CA LEU A 34 20.15 46.17 16.43
C LEU A 34 21.11 47.09 15.70
N HIS A 35 21.79 46.56 14.69
CA HIS A 35 22.50 47.40 13.74
C HIS A 35 21.48 48.00 12.75
N GLU A 36 21.70 49.25 12.34
CA GLU A 36 20.88 49.91 11.32
C GLU A 36 21.72 50.14 10.07
N GLU A 37 21.36 49.44 9.00
CA GLU A 37 22.00 49.57 7.69
C GLU A 37 21.09 50.35 6.75
N LYS A 38 21.63 51.44 6.20
CA LYS A 38 20.95 52.25 5.18
C LYS A 38 21.16 51.60 3.83
N ILE A 39 20.16 50.90 3.32
CA ILE A 39 20.17 50.39 1.95
C ILE A 39 19.53 51.43 1.03
N ASP A 40 20.37 51.94 0.15
CA ASP A 40 20.00 52.83 -0.94
C ASP A 40 19.32 52.03 -2.07
N SER A 41 17.99 52.01 -2.09
CA SER A 41 17.22 51.36 -3.15
C SER A 41 16.79 52.35 -4.23
N TYR A 42 16.59 51.87 -5.45
CA TYR A 42 16.01 52.68 -6.52
C TYR A 42 14.56 52.26 -6.76
N ILE A 43 13.64 53.23 -6.81
CA ILE A 43 12.21 52.99 -6.99
C ILE A 43 11.71 53.86 -8.15
N CYS A 44 10.93 53.27 -9.05
CA CYS A 44 10.24 53.99 -10.11
C CYS A 44 9.05 54.78 -9.54
N GLN A 45 8.97 56.08 -9.79
CA GLN A 45 7.85 56.90 -9.30
C GLN A 45 6.51 56.55 -9.96
N GLU A 46 6.51 56.14 -11.23
CA GLU A 46 5.28 55.88 -11.99
C GLU A 46 4.55 54.60 -11.57
N CYS A 47 5.30 53.56 -11.14
CA CYS A 47 4.72 52.25 -10.82
C CYS A 47 5.16 51.66 -9.47
N ASN A 48 5.93 52.40 -8.68
CA ASN A 48 6.50 51.99 -7.38
C ASN A 48 7.37 50.72 -7.40
N SER A 49 7.78 50.23 -8.58
CA SER A 49 8.64 49.05 -8.71
C SER A 49 10.08 49.33 -8.28
N LYS A 50 10.68 48.34 -7.59
CA LYS A 50 12.11 48.27 -7.25
C LYS A 50 12.97 47.64 -8.37
N ASN A 51 12.35 47.19 -9.46
CA ASN A 51 13.00 46.42 -10.53
C ASN A 51 13.67 47.34 -11.56
N ILE A 52 14.80 47.93 -11.18
CA ILE A 52 15.47 48.98 -11.94
C ILE A 52 16.64 48.43 -12.77
N PHE A 53 16.69 48.79 -14.05
CA PHE A 53 17.86 48.57 -14.91
C PHE A 53 18.85 49.73 -14.75
N VAL A 54 20.11 49.38 -14.47
CA VAL A 54 21.24 50.30 -14.39
C VAL A 54 22.29 49.81 -15.40
N PRO A 55 22.54 50.52 -16.51
CA PRO A 55 23.62 50.16 -17.43
C PRO A 55 25.00 50.53 -16.85
N ASP A 56 26.00 49.67 -17.09
CA ASP A 56 27.37 49.85 -16.57
C ASP A 56 28.08 51.09 -17.13
N SER A 57 27.70 51.52 -18.35
CA SER A 57 28.05 52.81 -18.91
C SER A 57 26.96 53.83 -18.56
N GLY A 58 27.26 54.71 -17.61
CA GLY A 58 26.28 55.66 -17.10
C GLY A 58 25.73 56.59 -18.18
N ASN A 59 24.46 56.42 -18.53
CA ASN A 59 23.43 57.45 -18.33
C ASN A 59 22.02 56.89 -18.53
N LYS A 60 21.10 57.34 -17.66
CA LYS A 60 19.69 56.93 -17.50
C LYS A 60 19.49 55.51 -16.93
N LYS A 61 18.80 55.47 -15.78
CA LYS A 61 18.25 54.26 -15.17
C LYS A 61 16.79 54.16 -15.62
N ALA A 62 16.32 52.96 -15.93
CA ALA A 62 14.94 52.75 -16.39
C ALA A 62 14.26 51.62 -15.62
N CYS A 63 12.96 51.76 -15.38
CA CYS A 63 12.17 50.71 -14.74
C CYS A 63 11.89 49.59 -15.73
N LYS A 64 12.19 48.34 -15.37
CA LYS A 64 11.93 47.18 -16.24
C LYS A 64 10.44 46.93 -16.47
N ASP A 65 9.60 47.32 -15.52
CA ASP A 65 8.18 46.94 -15.51
C ASP A 65 7.26 47.96 -16.23
N CYS A 66 7.71 49.22 -16.38
CA CYS A 66 6.94 50.27 -17.06
C CYS A 66 7.76 51.15 -18.04
N GLY A 67 9.07 50.93 -18.17
CA GLY A 67 9.96 51.69 -19.06
C GLY A 67 10.31 53.11 -18.60
N ALA A 68 9.68 53.64 -17.53
CA ALA A 68 9.89 55.01 -17.10
C ALA A 68 11.32 55.26 -16.54
N GLU A 69 11.86 56.44 -16.87
CA GLU A 69 13.16 56.92 -16.40
C GLU A 69 13.07 57.70 -15.07
N ASN A 70 11.85 57.99 -14.59
CA ASN A 70 11.57 58.71 -13.34
C ASN A 70 11.89 57.84 -12.11
N ILE A 71 13.16 57.74 -11.78
CA ILE A 71 13.68 56.86 -10.72
C ILE A 71 14.28 57.67 -9.59
N ILE A 72 13.64 57.54 -8.42
CA ILE A 72 14.13 58.12 -7.17
C ILE A 72 15.00 57.13 -6.41
N LYS A 73 15.96 57.68 -5.67
CA LYS A 73 16.73 56.96 -4.66
C LYS A 73 15.91 57.00 -3.36
N SER A 74 15.47 55.83 -2.90
CA SER A 74 14.73 55.64 -1.65
C SER A 74 15.60 54.89 -0.65
N ASN A 75 15.89 55.55 0.46
CA ASN A 75 16.76 55.01 1.50
C ASN A 75 15.91 54.21 2.47
N GLN A 76 16.07 52.89 2.49
CA GLN A 76 15.41 52.01 3.44
C GLN A 76 16.37 51.69 4.60
N LEU A 77 16.00 52.05 5.82
CA LEU A 77 16.68 51.59 7.02
C LEU A 77 16.27 50.13 7.27
N LEU A 78 17.23 49.20 7.13
CA LEU A 78 17.05 47.82 7.55
C LEU A 78 17.74 47.59 8.89
N LYS A 79 17.05 46.84 9.75
CA LYS A 79 17.63 46.30 10.98
C LYS A 79 18.45 45.07 10.60
N SER A 80 19.71 45.02 11.01
CA SER A 80 20.62 43.89 10.79
C SER A 80 21.14 43.31 12.12
N CYS A 81 21.46 42.02 12.09
CA CYS A 81 21.76 41.28 13.30
C CYS A 81 23.17 41.65 13.80
N PRO A 82 23.36 42.03 15.08
CA PRO A 82 24.69 42.39 15.60
C PRO A 82 25.71 41.24 15.61
N LYS A 83 25.29 39.98 15.36
CA LYS A 83 26.17 38.80 15.30
C LYS A 83 26.54 38.37 13.88
N CYS A 84 25.59 38.38 12.94
CA CYS A 84 25.77 37.84 11.59
C CYS A 84 25.41 38.80 10.46
N HIS A 85 25.01 40.04 10.77
CA HIS A 85 24.54 41.07 9.82
C HIS A 85 23.31 40.69 8.98
N SER A 86 22.68 39.53 9.24
CA SER A 86 21.42 39.15 8.59
C SER A 86 20.30 40.15 8.83
N HIS A 87 19.50 40.41 7.80
CA HIS A 87 18.25 41.17 7.88
C HIS A 87 17.04 40.31 8.26
N GLN A 88 17.21 38.98 8.44
CA GLN A 88 16.16 38.08 8.92
C GLN A 88 15.94 38.27 10.43
N ILE A 89 15.25 39.36 10.78
CA ILE A 89 14.97 39.76 12.15
C ILE A 89 13.47 39.94 12.31
N ILE A 90 12.91 39.21 13.27
CA ILE A 90 11.49 39.20 13.63
C ILE A 90 11.32 39.68 15.07
N ASN A 91 10.14 40.23 15.40
CA ASN A 91 9.81 40.48 16.80
C ASN A 91 9.70 39.15 17.55
N ILE A 92 10.22 39.08 18.77
CA ILE A 92 10.12 37.87 19.60
C ILE A 92 8.67 37.44 19.83
N TYR A 93 7.74 38.38 19.98
CA TYR A 93 6.33 38.05 20.18
C TYR A 93 5.68 37.49 18.91
N GLU A 94 6.00 38.05 17.74
CA GLU A 94 5.57 37.51 16.43
C GLU A 94 6.13 36.08 16.23
N LYS A 95 7.40 35.84 16.55
CA LYS A 95 8.00 34.50 16.44
C LYS A 95 7.39 33.49 17.41
N LYS A 96 7.02 33.92 18.62
CA LYS A 96 6.30 33.06 19.58
C LYS A 96 4.90 32.70 19.07
N GLU A 97 4.16 33.64 18.49
CA GLU A 97 2.86 33.39 17.86
C GLU A 97 2.98 32.44 16.67
N GLU A 98 4.01 32.61 15.83
CA GLU A 98 4.31 31.71 14.70
C GLU A 98 4.60 30.27 15.17
N LEU A 99 5.46 30.09 16.18
CA LEU A 99 5.80 28.77 16.72
C LEU A 99 4.61 28.07 17.37
N GLU A 100 3.79 28.81 18.12
CA GLU A 100 2.53 28.32 18.69
C GLU A 100 1.55 27.88 17.60
N LYS A 101 1.36 28.71 16.57
CA LYS A 101 0.49 28.41 15.42
C LYS A 101 0.99 27.17 14.67
N ASN A 102 2.28 27.09 14.38
CA ASN A 102 2.89 25.96 13.66
C ASN A 102 2.75 24.65 14.46
N PHE A 103 2.87 24.68 15.79
CA PHE A 103 2.60 23.52 16.65
C PHE A 103 1.12 23.09 16.61
N MET A 104 0.18 24.03 16.69
CA MET A 104 -1.25 23.71 16.57
C MET A 104 -1.63 23.20 15.17
N GLU A 105 -0.97 23.70 14.12
CA GLU A 105 -1.15 23.23 12.75
C GLU A 105 -0.58 21.82 12.56
N LEU A 106 0.60 21.52 13.12
CA LEU A 106 1.18 20.19 13.14
C LEU A 106 0.25 19.14 13.79
N ILE A 107 -0.40 19.51 14.90
CA ILE A 107 -1.42 18.66 15.55
C ILE A 107 -2.61 18.41 14.60
N LYS A 108 -3.18 19.46 13.98
CA LYS A 108 -4.30 19.30 13.03
C LYS A 108 -3.92 18.44 11.82
N ASN A 109 -2.70 18.60 11.31
CA ASN A 109 -2.23 17.91 10.11
C ASN A 109 -2.08 16.40 10.29
N SER A 110 -2.07 15.89 11.53
CA SER A 110 -2.14 14.45 11.81
C SER A 110 -3.38 13.76 11.24
N ARG A 111 -4.49 14.49 11.00
CA ARG A 111 -5.67 13.97 10.29
C ARG A 111 -5.33 13.43 8.90
N SER A 112 -4.39 14.06 8.20
CA SER A 112 -4.01 13.68 6.83
C SER A 112 -3.32 12.31 6.72
N PHE A 113 -3.02 11.66 7.85
CA PHE A 113 -2.55 10.27 7.89
C PHE A 113 -3.63 9.26 7.48
N ILE A 114 -4.92 9.59 7.63
CA ILE A 114 -6.03 8.65 7.44
C ILE A 114 -6.42 8.52 5.96
N ASP A 115 -6.48 9.63 5.22
CA ASP A 115 -7.08 9.65 3.88
C ASP A 115 -6.39 8.70 2.87
N PRO A 116 -5.04 8.63 2.79
CA PRO A 116 -4.36 7.68 1.89
C PRO A 116 -4.65 6.22 2.21
N LEU A 117 -4.92 5.90 3.48
CA LEU A 117 -5.27 4.55 3.93
C LEU A 117 -6.72 4.22 3.55
N ARG A 118 -7.64 5.18 3.69
CA ARG A 118 -9.05 5.03 3.32
C ARG A 118 -9.18 4.73 1.83
N ASP A 119 -8.47 5.47 0.98
CA ASP A 119 -8.49 5.28 -0.48
C ASP A 119 -7.90 3.91 -0.87
N LEU A 120 -6.85 3.46 -0.17
CA LEU A 120 -6.25 2.15 -0.38
C LEU A 120 -7.19 1.00 0.05
N VAL A 121 -7.86 1.13 1.20
CA VAL A 121 -8.87 0.16 1.67
C VAL A 121 -10.05 0.09 0.72
N ASN A 122 -10.56 1.22 0.24
CA ASN A 122 -11.61 1.27 -0.79
C ASN A 122 -11.17 0.55 -2.08
N SER A 123 -9.91 0.70 -2.48
CA SER A 123 -9.35 0.01 -3.65
C SER A 123 -9.25 -1.50 -3.45
N LEU A 124 -8.80 -1.96 -2.27
CA LEU A 124 -8.77 -3.38 -1.90
C LEU A 124 -10.17 -4.01 -1.87
N TYR A 125 -11.18 -3.33 -1.31
CA TYR A 125 -12.57 -3.79 -1.33
C TYR A 125 -13.18 -3.80 -2.73
N THR A 126 -12.88 -2.80 -3.56
CA THR A 126 -13.30 -2.79 -4.97
C THR A 126 -12.72 -4.00 -5.71
N LEU A 127 -11.44 -4.28 -5.51
CA LEU A 127 -10.76 -5.45 -6.10
C LEU A 127 -11.35 -6.78 -5.58
N LYS A 128 -11.65 -6.87 -4.28
CA LYS A 128 -12.35 -8.01 -3.63
C LYS A 128 -13.70 -8.28 -4.29
N GLN A 129 -14.52 -7.24 -4.51
CA GLN A 129 -15.83 -7.38 -5.17
C GLN A 129 -15.69 -7.81 -6.63
N ASN A 130 -14.76 -7.22 -7.39
CA ASN A 130 -14.57 -7.58 -8.80
C ASN A 130 -14.11 -9.05 -8.97
N ILE A 131 -13.25 -9.56 -8.08
CA ILE A 131 -12.87 -10.98 -8.04
C ILE A 131 -14.08 -11.86 -7.68
N GLN A 132 -14.88 -11.46 -6.69
CA GLN A 132 -16.10 -12.17 -6.31
C GLN A 132 -17.09 -12.29 -7.49
N ASP A 133 -17.32 -11.19 -8.21
CA ASP A 133 -18.20 -11.11 -9.38
C ASP A 133 -17.67 -11.94 -10.56
N ALA A 134 -16.35 -12.08 -10.70
CA ALA A 134 -15.72 -12.95 -11.69
C ALA A 134 -15.93 -14.45 -11.40
N ARG A 135 -16.01 -14.85 -10.11
CA ARG A 135 -16.31 -16.23 -9.71
C ARG A 135 -17.82 -16.53 -9.62
N ALA A 136 -18.67 -15.51 -9.71
CA ALA A 136 -20.12 -15.62 -9.55
C ALA A 136 -20.85 -16.24 -10.76
N PRO A 137 -22.03 -16.87 -10.56
CA PRO A 137 -22.91 -17.24 -11.67
C PRO A 137 -23.43 -16.00 -12.43
N PRO A 138 -23.83 -16.11 -13.71
CA PRO A 138 -24.01 -17.35 -14.47
C PRO A 138 -22.76 -17.80 -15.26
N VAL A 139 -21.64 -17.07 -15.18
CA VAL A 139 -20.39 -17.37 -15.89
C VAL A 139 -19.24 -17.28 -14.89
N LYS A 140 -18.86 -18.43 -14.32
CA LYS A 140 -17.82 -18.52 -13.28
C LYS A 140 -16.44 -18.63 -13.95
N CYS A 141 -15.68 -17.53 -14.01
CA CYS A 141 -14.36 -17.52 -14.64
C CYS A 141 -13.26 -17.85 -13.62
N PHE A 142 -12.47 -18.90 -13.86
CA PHE A 142 -11.46 -19.40 -12.91
C PHE A 142 -9.99 -19.09 -13.26
N HIS A 143 -9.74 -18.31 -14.31
CA HIS A 143 -8.38 -17.85 -14.64
C HIS A 143 -7.70 -17.17 -13.45
N TYR A 144 -6.38 -17.36 -13.35
CA TYR A 144 -5.55 -16.86 -12.25
C TYR A 144 -6.09 -17.35 -10.88
N PRO A 145 -5.91 -18.64 -10.54
CA PRO A 145 -6.46 -19.23 -9.31
C PRO A 145 -5.81 -18.73 -8.02
N THR A 146 -4.65 -18.05 -8.12
CA THR A 146 -3.95 -17.46 -6.97
C THR A 146 -4.53 -16.12 -6.54
N MET A 147 -5.37 -15.45 -7.34
CA MET A 147 -5.81 -14.07 -7.07
C MET A 147 -6.46 -13.89 -5.69
N GLU A 148 -7.19 -14.90 -5.20
CA GLU A 148 -7.77 -14.89 -3.86
C GLU A 148 -6.72 -14.99 -2.74
N LEU A 149 -5.64 -15.75 -2.95
CA LEU A 149 -4.49 -15.84 -2.05
C LEU A 149 -3.66 -14.54 -2.10
N ASP A 150 -3.38 -14.05 -3.30
CA ASP A 150 -2.61 -12.84 -3.57
C ASP A 150 -3.29 -11.62 -2.92
N LEU A 151 -4.61 -11.47 -3.12
CA LEU A 151 -5.38 -10.40 -2.48
C LEU A 151 -5.47 -10.60 -0.96
N LEU A 152 -5.64 -11.82 -0.46
CA LEU A 152 -5.62 -12.09 0.99
C LEU A 152 -4.27 -11.70 1.62
N ALA A 153 -3.16 -11.88 0.90
CA ALA A 153 -1.84 -11.41 1.34
C ALA A 153 -1.76 -9.88 1.39
N LEU A 154 -2.35 -9.16 0.42
CA LEU A 154 -2.44 -7.70 0.46
C LEU A 154 -3.30 -7.17 1.62
N PHE A 155 -4.44 -7.81 1.93
CA PHE A 155 -5.22 -7.45 3.11
C PHE A 155 -4.42 -7.67 4.41
N LYS A 156 -3.68 -8.78 4.54
CA LYS A 156 -2.78 -9.01 5.68
C LYS A 156 -1.66 -7.97 5.78
N LEU A 157 -1.04 -7.62 4.65
CA LEU A 157 0.02 -6.61 4.57
C LEU A 157 -0.51 -5.23 4.98
N PHE A 158 -1.74 -4.89 4.55
CA PHE A 158 -2.42 -3.68 5.00
C PHE A 158 -2.64 -3.68 6.52
N ILE A 159 -3.17 -4.77 7.09
CA ILE A 159 -3.39 -4.89 8.55
C ILE A 159 -2.07 -4.72 9.31
N TYR A 160 -0.99 -5.36 8.85
CA TYR A 160 0.35 -5.17 9.43
C TYR A 160 0.82 -3.70 9.35
N ALA A 161 0.65 -3.05 8.20
CA ALA A 161 1.00 -1.63 8.04
C ALA A 161 0.15 -0.71 8.94
N LYS A 162 -1.14 -1.03 9.12
CA LYS A 162 -2.08 -0.34 10.01
C LYS A 162 -1.62 -0.40 11.47
N GLU A 163 -1.31 -1.58 12.01
CA GLU A 163 -0.88 -1.73 13.41
C GLU A 163 0.45 -0.98 13.68
N ASN A 164 1.43 -1.12 12.79
CA ASN A 164 2.70 -0.38 12.88
C ASN A 164 2.49 1.15 12.81
N LEU A 165 1.47 1.61 12.06
CA LEU A 165 1.12 3.03 12.00
C LEU A 165 0.51 3.53 13.31
N ILE A 166 -0.36 2.74 13.95
CA ILE A 166 -0.94 3.07 15.26
C ILE A 166 0.17 3.32 16.29
N GLU A 167 1.17 2.45 16.37
CA GLU A 167 2.31 2.63 17.29
C GLU A 167 3.10 3.91 16.99
N LYS A 168 3.38 4.19 15.72
CA LYS A 168 4.06 5.42 15.29
C LYS A 168 3.28 6.67 15.67
N ILE A 169 1.96 6.67 15.45
CA ILE A 169 1.07 7.78 15.77
C ILE A 169 0.94 7.97 17.29
N ARG A 170 0.85 6.89 18.08
CA ARG A 170 0.90 6.93 19.55
C ARG A 170 2.18 7.60 20.05
N ASN A 171 3.34 7.17 19.54
CA ASN A 171 4.64 7.75 19.90
C ASN A 171 4.71 9.25 19.55
N PHE A 172 4.25 9.63 18.35
CA PHE A 172 4.20 11.04 17.93
C PHE A 172 3.29 11.89 18.83
N ILE A 173 2.08 11.42 19.16
CA ILE A 173 1.16 12.10 20.08
C ILE A 173 1.73 12.20 21.50
N GLN A 174 2.45 11.17 21.97
CA GLN A 174 3.17 11.23 23.24
C GLN A 174 4.27 12.30 23.21
N HIS A 175 5.06 12.38 22.14
CA HIS A 175 6.07 13.44 21.98
C HIS A 175 5.45 14.84 21.93
N LEU A 176 4.31 15.03 21.26
CA LEU A 176 3.54 16.28 21.30
C LEU A 176 3.07 16.61 22.73
N SER A 177 2.58 15.62 23.48
CA SER A 177 2.06 15.79 24.84
C SER A 177 3.14 16.17 25.86
N ILE A 178 4.33 15.58 25.74
CA ILE A 178 5.51 15.92 26.57
C ILE A 178 5.97 17.36 26.32
N ASN A 179 5.91 17.84 25.07
CA ASN A 179 6.44 19.15 24.69
C ASN A 179 5.40 20.29 24.70
N LYS A 180 4.13 20.02 25.01
CA LYS A 180 3.02 21.01 24.90
C LYS A 180 3.27 22.31 25.67
N GLU A 181 3.94 22.26 26.81
CA GLU A 181 4.19 23.42 27.68
C GLU A 181 5.13 24.45 27.03
N TYR A 182 6.02 24.01 26.12
CA TYR A 182 6.86 24.91 25.31
C TYR A 182 6.07 25.81 24.36
N PHE A 183 4.86 25.39 23.98
CA PHE A 183 4.01 26.10 23.02
C PHE A 183 2.78 26.74 23.68
N PHE A 184 2.16 26.07 24.66
CA PHE A 184 0.94 26.57 25.31
C PHE A 184 1.20 27.76 26.24
N ASP A 185 2.34 27.73 26.95
CA ASP A 185 2.80 28.79 27.87
C ASP A 185 3.92 29.65 27.26
N ILE A 186 4.10 29.63 25.93
CA ILE A 186 5.25 30.24 25.24
C ILE A 186 5.49 31.72 25.61
N TYR A 187 4.46 32.47 25.96
CA TYR A 187 4.56 33.87 26.38
C TYR A 187 5.13 34.07 27.80
N THR A 188 4.95 33.12 28.71
CA THR A 188 5.54 33.17 30.06
C THR A 188 7.02 32.75 30.02
N GLN A 189 7.42 31.96 29.01
CA GLN A 189 8.79 31.49 28.86
C GLN A 189 9.79 32.61 28.52
N GLN A 190 11.03 32.38 28.95
CA GLN A 190 12.16 33.27 28.69
C GLN A 190 12.41 33.51 27.19
N ASN A 191 12.62 34.76 26.79
CA ASN A 191 12.82 35.18 25.40
C ASN A 191 14.17 34.69 24.79
N SER A 192 15.07 34.17 25.63
CA SER A 192 16.27 33.43 25.25
C SER A 192 15.99 32.01 24.73
N ASN A 193 14.83 31.43 25.05
CA ASN A 193 14.55 30.00 24.82
C ASN A 193 13.95 29.71 23.44
N ILE A 194 13.64 30.75 22.64
CA ILE A 194 13.00 30.63 21.31
C ILE A 194 13.70 29.58 20.43
N ARG A 195 15.04 29.60 20.42
CA ARG A 195 15.83 28.63 19.64
C ARG A 195 15.62 27.18 20.07
N ILE A 196 15.48 26.94 21.37
CA ILE A 196 15.20 25.60 21.92
C ILE A 196 13.80 25.15 21.48
N ILE A 197 12.82 26.07 21.48
CA ILE A 197 11.44 25.79 21.05
C ILE A 197 11.39 25.51 19.54
N GLU A 198 12.17 26.22 18.72
CA GLU A 198 12.40 25.91 17.30
C GLU A 198 12.97 24.50 17.11
N ASP A 199 14.07 24.17 17.80
CA ASP A 199 14.72 22.86 17.68
C ASP A 199 13.78 21.72 18.12
N ILE A 200 12.92 21.94 19.13
CA ILE A 200 11.85 21.00 19.54
C ILE A 200 10.81 20.86 18.42
N LEU A 201 10.32 21.96 17.85
CA LEU A 201 9.32 21.94 16.79
C LEU A 201 9.86 21.29 15.51
N GLU A 202 11.14 21.48 15.17
CA GLU A 202 11.79 20.82 14.04
C GLU A 202 11.83 19.30 14.25
N ASN A 203 12.17 18.84 15.46
CA ASN A 203 12.18 17.40 15.78
C ASN A 203 10.78 16.77 15.75
N LEU A 204 9.73 17.51 16.18
CA LEU A 204 8.34 17.07 16.03
C LEU A 204 7.94 16.98 14.54
N ASN A 205 8.33 17.96 13.71
CA ASN A 205 8.12 17.92 12.26
C ASN A 205 8.85 16.75 11.58
N ARG A 206 10.09 16.43 11.99
CA ARG A 206 10.83 15.24 11.52
C ARG A 206 10.09 13.95 11.85
N SER A 207 9.49 13.84 13.05
CA SER A 207 8.66 12.70 13.44
C SER A 207 7.40 12.58 12.58
N TYR A 208 6.68 13.68 12.38
CA TYR A 208 5.51 13.75 11.48
C TYR A 208 5.84 13.33 10.04
N ASN A 209 6.94 13.83 9.48
CA ASN A 209 7.37 13.48 8.12
C ASN A 209 7.77 11.99 8.02
N SER A 210 8.42 11.42 9.05
CA SER A 210 8.73 9.98 9.10
C SER A 210 7.47 9.11 9.07
N ILE A 211 6.36 9.56 9.66
CA ILE A 211 5.06 8.89 9.57
C ILE A 211 4.49 9.01 8.15
N LYS A 212 4.54 10.21 7.56
CA LYS A 212 4.06 10.46 6.20
C LYS A 212 4.80 9.61 5.15
N ASP A 213 6.13 9.51 5.27
CA ASP A 213 6.97 8.68 4.40
C ASP A 213 6.68 7.18 4.58
N PHE A 214 6.42 6.74 5.83
CA PHE A 214 5.99 5.38 6.10
C PHE A 214 4.63 5.05 5.47
N ILE A 215 3.64 5.94 5.60
CA ILE A 215 2.32 5.78 4.95
C ILE A 215 2.50 5.68 3.44
N LYS A 216 3.20 6.65 2.84
CA LYS A 216 3.43 6.69 1.40
C LYS A 216 4.10 5.40 0.89
N SER A 217 5.18 4.96 1.53
CA SER A 217 5.89 3.74 1.12
C SER A 217 5.00 2.50 1.15
N ASN A 218 4.12 2.34 2.14
CA ASN A 218 3.21 1.19 2.19
C ASN A 218 2.07 1.32 1.16
N VAL A 219 1.54 2.54 0.97
CA VAL A 219 0.51 2.82 -0.04
C VAL A 219 1.04 2.54 -1.46
N ASP A 220 2.24 3.01 -1.79
CA ASP A 220 2.86 2.78 -3.09
C ASP A 220 3.03 1.27 -3.36
N THR A 221 3.59 0.51 -2.40
CA THR A 221 3.80 -0.96 -2.50
C THR A 221 2.50 -1.75 -2.70
N ILE A 222 1.45 -1.46 -1.91
CA ILE A 222 0.18 -2.16 -2.02
C ILE A 222 -0.54 -1.75 -3.32
N SER A 223 -0.49 -0.48 -3.72
CA SER A 223 -1.13 0.03 -4.95
C SER A 223 -0.54 -0.61 -6.21
N THR A 224 0.79 -0.73 -6.33
CA THR A 224 1.43 -1.45 -7.45
C THR A 224 0.95 -2.91 -7.55
N SER A 225 0.70 -3.55 -6.40
CA SER A 225 0.19 -4.92 -6.34
C SER A 225 -1.28 -5.02 -6.75
N ILE A 226 -2.12 -4.05 -6.35
CA ILE A 226 -3.52 -3.90 -6.77
C ILE A 226 -3.60 -3.69 -8.30
N GLU A 227 -2.73 -2.87 -8.89
CA GLU A 227 -2.69 -2.66 -10.34
C GLU A 227 -2.37 -3.95 -11.10
N ASN A 228 -1.44 -4.76 -10.59
CA ASN A 228 -1.08 -6.04 -11.22
C ASN A 228 -2.24 -7.05 -11.17
N LEU A 229 -2.97 -7.16 -10.05
CA LEU A 229 -4.19 -7.96 -9.97
C LEU A 229 -5.31 -7.40 -10.87
N SER A 230 -5.41 -6.07 -11.00
CA SER A 230 -6.39 -5.41 -11.89
C SER A 230 -6.12 -5.71 -13.37
N LYS A 231 -4.85 -5.84 -13.80
CA LYS A 231 -4.50 -6.27 -15.16
C LYS A 231 -5.02 -7.69 -15.46
N ASN A 232 -5.01 -8.59 -14.48
CA ASN A 232 -5.57 -9.94 -14.61
C ASN A 232 -7.11 -9.91 -14.72
N LEU A 233 -7.79 -9.03 -13.98
CA LEU A 233 -9.24 -8.83 -14.12
C LEU A 233 -9.62 -8.36 -15.53
N VAL A 234 -8.86 -7.45 -16.16
CA VAL A 234 -9.14 -6.99 -17.54
C VAL A 234 -9.15 -8.15 -18.55
N PHE A 235 -8.39 -9.23 -18.31
CA PHE A 235 -8.50 -10.46 -19.12
C PHE A 235 -9.79 -11.22 -18.80
N ILE A 236 -10.06 -11.44 -17.51
CA ILE A 236 -11.25 -12.14 -17.02
C ILE A 236 -12.54 -11.46 -17.54
N ASP A 237 -12.64 -10.14 -17.45
CA ASP A 237 -13.79 -9.36 -17.90
C ASP A 237 -14.05 -9.52 -19.39
N LYS A 238 -13.00 -9.57 -20.22
CA LYS A 238 -13.13 -9.83 -21.67
C LYS A 238 -13.72 -11.22 -21.92
N ILE A 239 -13.25 -12.25 -21.22
CA ILE A 239 -13.79 -13.62 -21.33
C ILE A 239 -15.24 -13.64 -20.84
N THR A 240 -15.51 -13.12 -19.64
CA THR A 240 -16.82 -13.05 -19.01
C THR A 240 -17.83 -12.30 -19.89
N PHE A 241 -17.43 -11.21 -20.55
CA PHE A 241 -18.24 -10.48 -21.51
C PHE A 241 -18.65 -11.35 -22.72
N TYR A 242 -17.71 -12.08 -23.32
CA TYR A 242 -18.04 -12.98 -24.43
C TYR A 242 -19.00 -14.10 -23.99
N PHE A 243 -18.73 -14.75 -22.86
CA PHE A 243 -19.57 -15.85 -22.41
C PHE A 243 -20.96 -15.39 -21.94
N LYS A 244 -21.08 -14.27 -21.20
CA LYS A 244 -22.38 -13.71 -20.78
C LYS A 244 -23.26 -13.33 -21.99
N ASN A 245 -22.69 -12.72 -23.02
CA ASN A 245 -23.44 -12.30 -24.21
C ASN A 245 -23.97 -13.46 -25.07
N TYR A 246 -23.34 -14.64 -25.01
CA TYR A 246 -23.68 -15.80 -25.87
C TYR A 246 -24.21 -17.00 -25.08
N ILE A 247 -24.45 -16.85 -23.77
CA ILE A 247 -24.82 -17.95 -22.86
C ILE A 247 -26.00 -18.81 -23.36
N LYS A 248 -27.00 -18.20 -24.01
CA LYS A 248 -28.18 -18.85 -24.61
C LYS A 248 -27.88 -19.78 -25.79
N PHE A 249 -26.69 -19.66 -26.39
CA PHE A 249 -26.22 -20.49 -27.50
C PHE A 249 -25.20 -21.53 -27.05
N LEU A 250 -24.56 -21.28 -25.90
CA LEU A 250 -23.52 -22.15 -25.34
C LEU A 250 -24.11 -23.27 -24.47
N ASN A 251 -25.20 -22.99 -23.75
CA ASN A 251 -25.86 -23.93 -22.81
C ASN A 251 -24.81 -24.60 -21.91
N LEU A 252 -24.12 -23.78 -21.12
CA LEU A 252 -23.03 -24.21 -20.26
C LEU A 252 -23.55 -25.16 -19.17
N ALA A 253 -22.87 -26.28 -18.94
CA ALA A 253 -23.13 -27.11 -17.75
C ALA A 253 -22.66 -26.40 -16.46
N GLU A 254 -23.11 -26.86 -15.29
CA GLU A 254 -22.84 -26.18 -14.01
C GLU A 254 -21.34 -26.12 -13.65
N GLU A 255 -20.59 -27.13 -14.08
CA GLU A 255 -19.13 -27.25 -13.93
C GLU A 255 -18.36 -26.89 -15.22
N GLU A 256 -19.06 -26.42 -16.27
CA GLU A 256 -18.42 -25.99 -17.52
C GLU A 256 -17.83 -24.59 -17.35
N LYS A 257 -16.49 -24.53 -17.30
CA LYS A 257 -15.70 -23.32 -17.04
C LYS A 257 -15.26 -22.66 -18.36
N PRO A 258 -15.43 -21.34 -18.52
CA PRO A 258 -14.95 -20.61 -19.68
C PRO A 258 -13.41 -20.53 -19.67
N VAL A 259 -12.77 -20.98 -20.76
CA VAL A 259 -11.31 -20.97 -20.94
C VAL A 259 -10.91 -19.85 -21.90
N TYR A 260 -11.54 -19.75 -23.07
CA TYR A 260 -11.21 -18.70 -24.02
C TYR A 260 -12.34 -18.38 -24.98
N ALA A 261 -12.34 -17.17 -25.53
CA ALA A 261 -13.28 -16.76 -26.58
C ALA A 261 -12.57 -15.84 -27.57
N ILE A 262 -12.72 -16.09 -28.87
CA ILE A 262 -12.08 -15.29 -29.91
C ILE A 262 -12.90 -15.23 -31.20
N TYR A 263 -12.88 -14.08 -31.86
CA TYR A 263 -13.40 -13.95 -33.22
C TYR A 263 -12.68 -14.89 -34.19
N ALA A 264 -13.45 -15.70 -34.90
CA ALA A 264 -12.95 -16.67 -35.86
C ALA A 264 -13.79 -16.66 -37.14
N LYS A 265 -13.17 -17.06 -38.24
CA LYS A 265 -13.83 -17.28 -39.52
C LYS A 265 -13.71 -18.76 -39.91
N LEU A 266 -14.83 -19.45 -40.02
CA LEU A 266 -14.88 -20.83 -40.47
C LEU A 266 -14.48 -20.89 -41.96
N ALA A 267 -13.32 -21.47 -42.25
CA ALA A 267 -12.79 -21.64 -43.60
C ALA A 267 -13.26 -22.96 -44.23
N ASN A 268 -13.36 -24.03 -43.43
CA ASN A 268 -13.86 -25.34 -43.84
C ASN A 268 -14.50 -26.06 -42.64
N GLY A 269 -15.45 -26.95 -42.89
CA GLY A 269 -16.17 -27.67 -41.84
C GLY A 269 -16.65 -29.04 -42.31
N LEU A 270 -17.45 -29.69 -41.46
CA LEU A 270 -17.98 -31.03 -41.67
C LEU A 270 -18.85 -31.12 -42.95
N ASN A 271 -18.51 -32.08 -43.82
CA ASN A 271 -19.19 -32.49 -45.05
C ASN A 271 -19.79 -31.39 -45.95
N THR A 272 -18.99 -30.97 -46.93
CA THR A 272 -19.36 -30.59 -48.33
C THR A 272 -20.41 -29.51 -48.62
N GLU A 273 -21.30 -29.13 -47.71
CA GLU A 273 -22.21 -28.01 -47.93
C GLU A 273 -21.45 -26.67 -47.87
N ASP A 274 -21.35 -25.98 -49.02
CA ASP A 274 -20.79 -24.63 -49.12
C ASP A 274 -21.52 -23.59 -48.25
N LYS A 275 -22.72 -23.93 -47.76
CA LYS A 275 -23.65 -23.13 -46.94
C LYS A 275 -23.00 -22.42 -45.75
N TYR A 276 -21.92 -22.97 -45.17
CA TYR A 276 -21.25 -22.41 -43.99
C TYR A 276 -19.80 -21.95 -44.22
N LYS A 277 -19.24 -22.10 -45.43
CA LYS A 277 -17.88 -21.61 -45.72
C LYS A 277 -17.82 -20.09 -45.64
N LYS A 278 -16.71 -19.58 -45.09
CA LYS A 278 -16.41 -18.14 -44.89
C LYS A 278 -17.24 -17.43 -43.80
N ASN A 279 -18.02 -18.15 -43.00
CA ASN A 279 -18.80 -17.59 -41.90
C ASN A 279 -17.91 -16.95 -40.82
N LYS A 280 -18.22 -15.71 -40.43
CA LYS A 280 -17.63 -15.04 -39.25
C LYS A 280 -18.43 -15.41 -38.00
N GLY A 281 -17.76 -15.48 -36.86
CA GLY A 281 -18.37 -15.83 -35.58
C GLY A 281 -17.36 -15.75 -34.45
N ILE A 282 -17.70 -16.35 -33.32
CA ILE A 282 -16.82 -16.50 -32.16
C ILE A 282 -16.61 -17.99 -31.89
N LEU A 283 -15.35 -18.38 -31.74
CA LEU A 283 -14.93 -19.68 -31.23
C LEU A 283 -14.81 -19.57 -29.71
N PHE A 284 -15.59 -20.37 -28.99
CA PHE A 284 -15.61 -20.49 -27.54
C PHE A 284 -14.96 -21.80 -27.13
N ILE A 285 -14.09 -21.73 -26.14
CA ILE A 285 -13.35 -22.85 -25.56
C ILE A 285 -13.75 -22.91 -24.08
N THR A 286 -14.32 -24.02 -23.65
CA THR A 286 -14.52 -24.35 -22.23
C THR A 286 -13.64 -25.55 -21.85
N ASN A 287 -13.61 -25.93 -20.57
CA ASN A 287 -12.96 -27.17 -20.13
C ASN A 287 -13.64 -28.42 -20.73
N PHE A 288 -14.95 -28.35 -21.01
CA PHE A 288 -15.72 -29.47 -21.55
C PHE A 288 -15.85 -29.46 -23.07
N ASP A 289 -16.09 -28.29 -23.70
CA ASP A 289 -16.57 -28.19 -25.07
C ASP A 289 -15.90 -27.07 -25.90
N LEU A 290 -15.74 -27.35 -27.19
CA LEU A 290 -15.42 -26.37 -28.23
C LEU A 290 -16.70 -26.02 -28.98
N SER A 291 -17.07 -24.74 -29.00
CA SER A 291 -18.28 -24.24 -29.67
C SER A 291 -17.97 -23.12 -30.65
N PHE A 292 -18.65 -23.08 -31.80
CA PHE A 292 -18.58 -21.93 -32.72
C PHE A 292 -19.96 -21.34 -32.99
N VAL A 293 -20.15 -20.08 -32.60
CA VAL A 293 -21.39 -19.33 -32.85
C VAL A 293 -21.14 -18.32 -33.98
N ARG A 294 -21.84 -18.50 -35.10
CA ARG A 294 -21.83 -17.61 -36.26
C ARG A 294 -22.57 -16.31 -35.95
N GLU A 295 -22.03 -15.20 -36.41
CA GLU A 295 -22.75 -13.93 -36.52
C GLU A 295 -23.09 -13.63 -37.99
N HIS A 296 -24.34 -13.29 -38.29
CA HIS A 296 -24.76 -12.93 -39.65
C HIS A 296 -25.86 -11.85 -39.69
N GLY A 297 -25.99 -11.15 -40.83
CA GLY A 297 -26.98 -10.09 -41.03
C GLY A 297 -26.38 -8.67 -40.92
N LYS A 298 -26.83 -7.75 -41.81
CA LYS A 298 -26.25 -6.39 -41.95
C LYS A 298 -26.86 -5.33 -41.02
N ARG A 299 -28.12 -5.47 -40.60
CA ARG A 299 -28.86 -4.48 -39.77
C ARG A 299 -29.23 -4.98 -38.37
N LYS A 300 -29.46 -6.28 -38.20
CA LYS A 300 -29.54 -6.96 -36.90
C LYS A 300 -28.63 -8.17 -37.00
N LYS A 301 -27.64 -8.28 -36.13
CA LYS A 301 -26.81 -9.48 -36.03
C LYS A 301 -27.67 -10.62 -35.47
N LYS A 302 -27.86 -11.66 -36.27
CA LYS A 302 -28.39 -12.95 -35.84
C LYS A 302 -27.23 -13.84 -35.42
N GLN A 303 -27.44 -14.62 -34.37
CA GLN A 303 -26.47 -15.55 -33.79
C GLN A 303 -27.01 -16.98 -33.98
N GLU A 304 -26.13 -17.91 -34.36
CA GLU A 304 -26.47 -19.28 -34.75
C GLU A 304 -25.31 -20.22 -34.36
N GLY A 305 -25.57 -21.21 -33.51
CA GLY A 305 -24.59 -22.24 -33.16
C GLY A 305 -24.35 -23.17 -34.35
N ILE A 306 -23.09 -23.30 -34.79
CA ILE A 306 -22.72 -24.13 -35.95
C ILE A 306 -22.25 -25.53 -35.51
N PHE A 307 -21.52 -25.61 -34.40
CA PHE A 307 -21.24 -26.87 -33.69
C PHE A 307 -20.91 -26.58 -32.22
N LYS A 308 -21.11 -27.61 -31.39
CA LYS A 308 -20.58 -27.79 -30.03
C LYS A 308 -20.03 -29.22 -29.98
N ALA A 309 -18.78 -29.41 -29.54
CA ALA A 309 -18.06 -30.68 -29.59
C ALA A 309 -17.11 -30.83 -28.40
N PRO A 310 -17.11 -31.96 -27.66
CA PRO A 310 -16.28 -32.11 -26.46
C PRO A 310 -14.79 -31.98 -26.70
N VAL A 311 -14.10 -31.22 -25.84
CA VAL A 311 -12.64 -31.02 -25.84
C VAL A 311 -11.88 -32.34 -25.62
N LYS A 312 -12.49 -33.29 -24.92
CA LYS A 312 -11.96 -34.67 -24.76
C LYS A 312 -11.94 -35.47 -26.07
N ASP A 313 -12.86 -35.18 -27.01
CA ASP A 313 -12.95 -35.89 -28.29
C ASP A 313 -11.94 -35.34 -29.32
N LEU A 314 -11.24 -34.27 -28.98
CA LEU A 314 -10.31 -33.56 -29.85
C LEU A 314 -9.14 -34.49 -30.25
N THR A 315 -9.13 -35.04 -31.47
CA THR A 315 -8.08 -35.98 -31.89
C THR A 315 -6.83 -35.27 -32.38
N LYS A 316 -6.97 -34.09 -33.01
CA LYS A 316 -5.84 -33.33 -33.56
C LYS A 316 -6.09 -31.83 -33.54
N VAL A 317 -5.08 -31.08 -33.09
CA VAL A 317 -5.01 -29.62 -33.23
C VAL A 317 -3.66 -29.26 -33.81
N GLN A 318 -3.62 -28.42 -34.85
CA GLN A 318 -2.36 -27.97 -35.47
C GLN A 318 -2.56 -26.69 -36.28
N ILE A 319 -1.48 -25.96 -36.50
CA ILE A 319 -1.46 -24.80 -37.40
C ILE A 319 -1.12 -25.29 -38.82
N ARG A 320 -2.01 -25.05 -39.79
CA ARG A 320 -1.79 -25.37 -41.22
C ARG A 320 -1.56 -24.11 -42.05
N GLY A 321 -0.72 -24.24 -43.09
CA GLY A 321 -0.43 -23.17 -44.06
C GLY A 321 0.80 -22.33 -43.70
N LYS A 322 1.58 -21.94 -44.72
CA LYS A 322 2.80 -21.12 -44.56
C LYS A 322 2.49 -19.63 -44.46
N LEU A 323 1.76 -19.09 -45.43
CA LEU A 323 1.38 -17.67 -45.53
C LEU A 323 0.05 -17.40 -44.82
N PHE A 324 -1.01 -18.09 -45.21
CA PHE A 324 -2.32 -18.01 -44.57
C PHE A 324 -2.47 -19.13 -43.55
N LYS A 325 -1.89 -18.90 -42.36
CA LYS A 325 -2.02 -19.81 -41.22
C LYS A 325 -3.50 -19.97 -40.84
N LYS A 326 -3.92 -21.22 -40.66
CA LYS A 326 -5.25 -21.62 -40.18
C LYS A 326 -5.08 -22.53 -38.97
N LEU A 327 -6.00 -22.42 -38.02
CA LEU A 327 -6.16 -23.41 -36.96
C LEU A 327 -6.97 -24.59 -37.52
N TYR A 328 -6.35 -25.76 -37.59
CA TYR A 328 -6.99 -27.00 -38.00
C TYR A 328 -7.34 -27.83 -36.76
N ILE A 329 -8.59 -28.30 -36.71
CA ILE A 329 -9.17 -29.03 -35.59
C ILE A 329 -9.86 -30.30 -36.12
N GLU A 330 -9.63 -31.43 -35.45
CA GLU A 330 -10.16 -32.75 -35.83
C GLU A 330 -10.75 -33.47 -34.62
N PHE A 331 -11.87 -34.14 -34.86
CA PHE A 331 -12.66 -34.99 -33.97
C PHE A 331 -12.97 -36.31 -34.70
N PRO A 332 -13.38 -37.40 -34.02
CA PRO A 332 -13.66 -38.68 -34.68
C PRO A 332 -14.79 -38.58 -35.71
N TYR A 333 -15.75 -37.69 -35.46
CA TYR A 333 -16.89 -37.42 -36.32
C TYR A 333 -16.65 -36.30 -37.34
N GLY A 334 -15.49 -35.62 -37.35
CA GLY A 334 -15.14 -34.70 -38.44
C GLY A 334 -14.15 -33.58 -38.12
N ARG A 335 -13.99 -32.65 -39.08
CA ARG A 335 -12.88 -31.68 -39.10
C ARG A 335 -13.31 -30.25 -39.43
N TYR A 336 -12.61 -29.28 -38.85
CA TYR A 336 -12.86 -27.85 -38.99
C TYR A 336 -11.56 -27.07 -39.23
N GLU A 337 -11.64 -26.01 -40.02
CA GLU A 337 -10.54 -25.05 -40.22
C GLU A 337 -11.01 -23.63 -39.91
N PHE A 338 -10.27 -22.93 -39.05
CA PHE A 338 -10.54 -21.53 -38.70
C PHE A 338 -9.42 -20.62 -39.18
N THR A 339 -9.81 -19.48 -39.76
CA THR A 339 -8.94 -18.31 -39.90
C THR A 339 -9.19 -17.39 -38.71
N LEU A 340 -8.14 -17.07 -37.96
CA LEU A 340 -8.16 -16.20 -36.79
C LEU A 340 -7.45 -14.87 -37.12
N PRO A 341 -7.56 -13.85 -36.26
CA PRO A 341 -6.70 -12.66 -36.34
C PRO A 341 -5.20 -13.01 -36.44
N PRO A 342 -4.37 -12.13 -37.03
CA PRO A 342 -2.92 -12.30 -36.98
C PRO A 342 -2.44 -12.38 -35.52
N ASN A 343 -1.36 -13.12 -35.29
CA ASN A 343 -0.70 -13.34 -33.99
C ASN A 343 -1.53 -14.05 -32.90
N SER A 344 -2.81 -14.38 -33.11
CA SER A 344 -3.62 -15.09 -32.10
C SER A 344 -3.64 -16.61 -32.27
N ILE A 345 -3.24 -17.16 -33.41
CA ILE A 345 -3.37 -18.60 -33.73
C ILE A 345 -2.59 -19.49 -32.77
N SER A 346 -1.37 -19.09 -32.36
CA SER A 346 -0.58 -19.80 -31.35
C SER A 346 -1.30 -19.78 -30.00
N ARG A 347 -1.67 -18.59 -29.50
CA ARG A 347 -2.39 -18.45 -28.22
C ARG A 347 -3.65 -19.31 -28.17
N VAL A 348 -4.42 -19.41 -29.26
CA VAL A 348 -5.62 -20.26 -29.32
C VAL A 348 -5.28 -21.75 -29.31
N LEU A 349 -4.16 -22.17 -29.92
CA LEU A 349 -3.65 -23.54 -29.77
C LEU A 349 -3.29 -23.82 -28.31
N ASP A 350 -2.60 -22.89 -27.64
CA ASP A 350 -2.19 -23.02 -26.24
C ASP A 350 -3.42 -23.12 -25.30
N TYR A 351 -4.45 -22.28 -25.50
CA TYR A 351 -5.72 -22.37 -24.76
C TYR A 351 -6.53 -23.65 -25.08
N LEU A 352 -6.44 -24.20 -26.29
CA LEU A 352 -7.05 -25.51 -26.61
C LEU A 352 -6.34 -26.68 -25.93
N LEU A 353 -5.04 -26.57 -25.68
CA LEU A 353 -4.29 -27.55 -24.90
C LEU A 353 -4.58 -27.39 -23.41
N LEU A 354 -4.55 -26.16 -22.88
CA LEU A 354 -4.92 -25.85 -21.50
C LEU A 354 -6.35 -26.32 -21.16
N ALA A 355 -7.31 -26.17 -22.08
CA ALA A 355 -8.69 -26.59 -21.87
C ALA A 355 -8.82 -28.08 -21.46
N ARG A 356 -7.92 -28.96 -21.92
CA ARG A 356 -7.94 -30.39 -21.60
C ARG A 356 -7.56 -30.71 -20.15
N SER A 357 -6.70 -29.89 -19.56
CA SER A 357 -6.19 -30.05 -18.19
C SER A 357 -6.57 -28.85 -17.31
N PHE A 358 -7.60 -28.09 -17.68
CA PHE A 358 -7.98 -26.85 -17.01
C PHE A 358 -8.34 -27.10 -15.54
N ASP A 359 -9.08 -28.17 -15.26
CA ASP A 359 -9.47 -28.55 -13.90
C ASP A 359 -8.31 -29.11 -13.06
N GLU A 360 -7.27 -29.67 -13.70
CA GLU A 360 -6.06 -30.17 -13.05
C GLU A 360 -5.06 -29.03 -12.75
N THR A 361 -4.98 -28.04 -13.65
CA THR A 361 -4.02 -26.93 -13.57
C THR A 361 -4.54 -25.73 -12.80
N ILE A 362 -5.86 -25.54 -12.72
CA ILE A 362 -6.50 -24.37 -12.10
C ILE A 362 -7.31 -24.83 -10.88
N ILE A 363 -6.57 -25.09 -9.81
CA ILE A 363 -7.11 -25.49 -8.50
C ILE A 363 -7.52 -24.21 -7.75
N TYR A 364 -8.82 -23.97 -7.65
CA TYR A 364 -9.38 -22.83 -6.91
C TYR A 364 -9.41 -23.09 -5.40
N ASP A 365 -8.68 -22.29 -4.62
CA ASP A 365 -8.67 -22.40 -3.17
C ASP A 365 -9.93 -21.78 -2.53
N LYS A 366 -10.91 -22.65 -2.27
CA LYS A 366 -12.16 -22.32 -1.56
C LYS A 366 -11.92 -21.82 -0.12
N LEU A 367 -10.84 -22.22 0.54
CA LEU A 367 -10.52 -21.80 1.92
C LEU A 367 -9.92 -20.41 1.94
N ALA A 368 -8.98 -20.11 1.04
CA ALA A 368 -8.46 -18.75 0.85
C ALA A 368 -9.57 -17.77 0.47
N ALA A 369 -10.41 -18.14 -0.50
CA ALA A 369 -11.57 -17.34 -0.89
C ALA A 369 -12.50 -17.06 0.30
N LYS A 370 -12.82 -18.06 1.14
CA LYS A 370 -13.63 -17.86 2.34
C LYS A 370 -12.96 -16.93 3.37
N LYS A 371 -11.65 -17.06 3.59
CA LYS A 371 -10.88 -16.15 4.46
C LYS A 371 -10.89 -14.72 3.92
N LEU A 372 -10.71 -14.54 2.61
CA LEU A 372 -10.79 -13.24 1.93
C LEU A 372 -12.19 -12.63 2.04
N TYR A 373 -13.26 -13.39 1.83
CA TYR A 373 -14.61 -12.84 1.94
C TYR A 373 -14.95 -12.42 3.38
N ASN A 374 -14.46 -13.17 4.37
CA ASN A 374 -14.62 -12.85 5.79
C ASN A 374 -13.67 -11.76 6.33
N ILE A 375 -12.67 -11.30 5.57
CA ILE A 375 -11.76 -10.26 6.06
C ILE A 375 -12.41 -8.89 5.98
N GLU A 376 -12.38 -8.19 7.11
CA GLU A 376 -12.86 -6.82 7.27
C GLU A 376 -11.75 -5.98 7.89
N ILE A 377 -11.50 -4.83 7.30
CA ILE A 377 -10.60 -3.78 7.81
C ILE A 377 -11.47 -2.62 8.26
N ASP A 378 -11.31 -2.24 9.52
CA ASP A 378 -11.78 -0.97 10.07
C ASP A 378 -10.59 -0.02 10.30
N LEU A 379 -10.84 1.28 10.12
CA LEU A 379 -9.91 2.39 10.40
C LEU A 379 -10.46 3.34 11.49
N SER A 380 -11.62 3.03 12.09
CA SER A 380 -12.25 3.85 13.11
C SER A 380 -11.38 4.01 14.35
N ASP A 381 -10.62 2.99 14.71
CA ASP A 381 -9.65 3.02 15.82
C ASP A 381 -8.54 4.08 15.62
N ILE A 382 -7.94 4.13 14.43
CA ILE A 382 -6.95 5.17 14.08
C ILE A 382 -7.63 6.54 14.05
N SER A 383 -8.80 6.63 13.40
CA SER A 383 -9.51 7.89 13.22
C SER A 383 -9.94 8.49 14.56
N ASN A 384 -10.54 7.68 15.43
CA ASN A 384 -10.99 8.10 16.75
C ASN A 384 -9.80 8.49 17.63
N TYR A 385 -8.71 7.71 17.62
CA TYR A 385 -7.51 8.05 18.40
C TYR A 385 -6.87 9.38 17.99
N ILE A 386 -6.80 9.68 16.68
CA ILE A 386 -6.32 10.97 16.17
C ILE A 386 -7.27 12.10 16.58
N GLU A 387 -8.58 11.94 16.40
CA GLU A 387 -9.57 12.96 16.75
C GLU A 387 -9.62 13.23 18.26
N GLU A 388 -9.57 12.20 19.10
CA GLU A 388 -9.49 12.32 20.56
C GLU A 388 -8.23 13.08 20.99
N ALA A 389 -7.06 12.75 20.40
CA ALA A 389 -5.82 13.45 20.68
C ALA A 389 -5.88 14.93 20.26
N ILE A 390 -6.38 15.23 19.06
CA ILE A 390 -6.60 16.61 18.59
C ILE A 390 -7.53 17.35 19.54
N ASN A 391 -8.71 16.81 19.81
CA ASN A 391 -9.70 17.45 20.69
C ASN A 391 -9.16 17.66 22.11
N SER A 392 -8.32 16.74 22.62
CA SER A 392 -7.60 16.89 23.88
C SER A 392 -6.64 18.10 23.85
N PHE A 393 -5.78 18.24 22.84
CA PHE A 393 -4.87 19.40 22.72
C PHE A 393 -5.62 20.73 22.60
N PHE A 394 -6.68 20.80 21.79
CA PHE A 394 -7.49 22.02 21.66
C PHE A 394 -8.25 22.35 22.96
N SER A 395 -8.78 21.35 23.66
CA SER A 395 -9.46 21.55 24.95
C SER A 395 -8.50 22.03 26.03
N LEU A 396 -7.30 21.44 26.12
CA LEU A 396 -6.24 21.89 27.00
C LEU A 396 -5.86 23.34 26.69
N LYS A 397 -5.64 23.70 25.41
CA LYS A 397 -5.29 25.07 25.04
C LYS A 397 -6.36 26.09 25.43
N CYS A 398 -7.65 25.74 25.32
CA CYS A 398 -8.74 26.58 25.84
C CYS A 398 -8.66 26.77 27.37
N GLN A 399 -8.31 25.74 28.14
CA GLN A 399 -8.12 25.84 29.59
C GLN A 399 -6.95 26.79 29.94
N TYR A 400 -5.80 26.66 29.26
CA TYR A 400 -4.65 27.56 29.43
C TYR A 400 -5.01 29.03 29.16
N ASN A 401 -5.76 29.30 28.08
CA ASN A 401 -6.20 30.65 27.76
C ASN A 401 -7.14 31.21 28.85
N ASN A 402 -8.06 30.40 29.39
CA ASN A 402 -9.01 30.79 30.44
C ASN A 402 -8.34 31.02 31.81
N ILE A 403 -7.34 30.22 32.18
CA ILE A 403 -6.56 30.42 33.41
C ILE A 403 -5.78 31.75 33.31
N ASN A 404 -5.16 32.02 32.16
CA ASN A 404 -4.42 33.24 31.91
C ASN A 404 -5.30 34.51 31.83
N SER A 405 -6.58 34.41 31.46
CA SER A 405 -7.53 35.53 31.58
C SER A 405 -8.00 35.76 33.03
N ASN A 406 -8.26 34.69 33.77
CA ASN A 406 -8.75 34.80 35.15
C ASN A 406 -7.68 35.36 36.10
N ASN A 407 -6.42 34.94 35.95
CA ASN A 407 -5.30 35.49 36.73
C ASN A 407 -5.10 36.98 36.47
N LYS A 408 -5.30 37.45 35.22
CA LYS A 408 -5.27 38.89 34.90
C LYS A 408 -6.40 39.66 35.57
N MET A 409 -7.63 39.13 35.62
CA MET A 409 -8.72 39.78 36.35
C MET A 409 -8.50 39.80 37.87
N ALA A 410 -7.86 38.77 38.43
CA ALA A 410 -7.52 38.76 39.86
C ALA A 410 -6.52 39.87 40.24
N GLU A 411 -5.47 40.12 39.43
CA GLU A 411 -4.51 41.21 39.69
C GLU A 411 -5.15 42.61 39.70
N PHE A 412 -6.16 42.85 38.84
CA PHE A 412 -6.86 44.15 38.78
C PHE A 412 -7.77 44.42 40.00
N ASN A 413 -8.34 43.38 40.61
CA ASN A 413 -9.20 43.53 41.79
C ASN A 413 -8.41 43.73 43.11
N VAL A 414 -7.12 43.37 43.15
CA VAL A 414 -6.27 43.59 44.34
C VAL A 414 -5.65 44.99 44.35
N THR A 415 -5.43 45.60 43.19
CA THR A 415 -4.79 46.93 43.05
C THR A 415 -5.74 48.12 43.21
N SER A 416 -7.06 47.88 43.26
CA SER A 416 -8.11 48.91 43.32
C SER A 416 -8.60 49.24 44.74
N SER A 417 -8.00 48.65 45.79
CA SER A 417 -8.41 48.83 47.20
C SER A 417 -7.51 49.75 48.05
N LEU A 418 -6.45 50.34 47.47
CA LEU A 418 -5.43 51.10 48.20
C LEU A 418 -5.48 52.63 48.04
N PHE A 419 -6.51 53.19 47.40
CA PHE A 419 -6.73 54.64 47.32
C PHE A 419 -8.15 55.05 47.73
N ASN A 420 -8.37 55.19 49.03
CA ASN A 420 -9.19 56.27 49.61
C ASN A 420 -8.96 56.35 51.12
N GLN A 421 -8.21 57.36 51.56
CA GLN A 421 -8.09 57.74 52.97
C GLN A 421 -8.77 59.09 53.22
N ASN A 422 -9.39 59.20 54.40
CA ASN A 422 -9.66 60.44 55.15
C ASN A 422 -10.82 61.38 54.68
N PRO A 423 -11.35 62.26 55.58
CA PRO A 423 -12.11 61.85 56.77
C PRO A 423 -13.35 62.75 57.07
N ASN A 424 -14.07 62.45 58.16
CA ASN A 424 -15.00 63.33 58.90
C ASN A 424 -16.21 63.95 58.17
N ASN A 425 -17.42 63.41 58.42
CA ASN A 425 -18.41 64.07 59.30
C ASN A 425 -19.71 63.24 59.50
N LEU A 426 -20.17 63.19 60.75
CA LEU A 426 -21.50 62.78 61.22
C LEU A 426 -22.32 64.09 61.51
N PRO A 427 -23.66 64.08 61.74
CA PRO A 427 -24.45 62.99 62.33
C PRO A 427 -25.89 62.72 61.81
N ASN A 428 -26.44 61.59 62.31
CA ASN A 428 -27.86 61.31 62.61
C ASN A 428 -28.92 61.24 61.48
N ARG A 429 -29.42 60.02 61.21
CA ARG A 429 -30.63 59.50 61.89
C ARG A 429 -30.79 57.97 61.75
N SER A 430 -31.58 57.40 62.66
CA SER A 430 -31.86 55.98 62.92
C SER A 430 -33.26 55.57 62.38
N PRO A 431 -33.79 54.37 62.69
CA PRO A 431 -33.24 53.01 62.54
C PRO A 431 -34.22 52.09 61.73
N PHE A 432 -33.83 50.85 61.39
CA PHE A 432 -34.71 49.66 61.51
C PHE A 432 -33.93 48.34 61.35
N GLN A 433 -34.37 47.30 62.06
CA GLN A 433 -33.89 45.91 61.94
C GLN A 433 -34.73 45.13 60.92
N VAL A 434 -34.22 43.97 60.45
CA VAL A 434 -34.81 42.61 60.65
C VAL A 434 -34.15 41.58 59.70
N GLN A 435 -34.20 40.31 60.10
CA GLN A 435 -33.49 39.17 59.53
C GLN A 435 -34.18 38.48 58.33
N ASN A 436 -33.35 37.81 57.52
CA ASN A 436 -33.57 36.52 56.85
C ASN A 436 -34.87 35.73 57.19
N GLN A 437 -35.64 35.32 56.17
CA GLN A 437 -35.76 33.91 55.68
C GLN A 437 -36.98 33.66 54.75
N ASN A 438 -36.77 32.80 53.73
CA ASN A 438 -37.69 31.80 53.14
C ASN A 438 -39.11 32.16 52.64
N ARG A 439 -39.40 31.91 51.34
CA ARG A 439 -40.16 30.70 50.86
C ARG A 439 -40.50 30.65 49.34
N ASN A 440 -40.26 29.48 48.74
CA ASN A 440 -41.11 28.67 47.84
C ASN A 440 -41.73 29.17 46.50
N SER A 441 -41.40 28.38 45.45
CA SER A 441 -42.32 27.67 44.52
C SER A 441 -42.99 28.32 43.28
N TYR A 442 -42.56 27.83 42.11
CA TYR A 442 -43.32 27.39 40.91
C TYR A 442 -44.54 28.18 40.36
N SER A 443 -44.46 28.62 39.08
CA SER A 443 -45.37 28.17 37.99
C SER A 443 -45.00 28.70 36.57
N ASN A 444 -44.82 27.76 35.63
CA ASN A 444 -44.90 27.77 34.15
C ASN A 444 -45.22 29.06 33.33
N ASN A 445 -44.58 29.17 32.14
CA ASN A 445 -45.30 29.11 30.84
C ASN A 445 -44.43 29.05 29.53
N ILE A 446 -44.76 28.08 28.66
CA ILE A 446 -44.89 28.13 27.16
C ILE A 446 -43.65 28.42 26.26
N PRO A 447 -43.38 27.53 25.27
CA PRO A 447 -43.42 27.94 23.84
C PRO A 447 -44.12 26.96 22.86
N PHE A 448 -44.51 27.48 21.69
CA PHE A 448 -45.11 26.84 20.49
C PHE A 448 -44.35 27.40 19.23
N PRO A 449 -44.47 26.90 17.96
CA PRO A 449 -44.47 25.49 17.52
C PRO A 449 -43.96 25.18 16.06
N LEU A 450 -43.87 23.88 15.73
CA LEU A 450 -44.29 23.15 14.49
C LEU A 450 -43.86 23.53 13.06
N TYR A 451 -43.47 22.49 12.29
CA TYR A 451 -44.27 21.83 11.21
C TYR A 451 -43.74 20.35 11.07
N GLN A 452 -44.48 19.26 11.37
CA GLN A 452 -45.59 18.57 10.65
C GLN A 452 -45.15 17.62 9.49
N ASN A 453 -45.75 16.43 9.24
CA ASN A 453 -46.76 15.62 9.96
C ASN A 453 -46.91 14.16 9.40
N TYR A 454 -47.77 13.35 10.05
CA TYR A 454 -48.37 12.05 9.65
C TYR A 454 -47.47 10.78 9.73
N LYS A 455 -47.88 9.57 10.19
CA LYS A 455 -49.11 8.95 10.79
C LYS A 455 -48.65 7.63 11.50
N ASN A 456 -49.40 6.84 12.30
CA ASN A 456 -50.82 6.66 12.62
C ASN A 456 -50.99 6.12 14.09
N MET A 457 -52.18 5.61 14.47
CA MET A 457 -52.56 4.92 15.75
C MET A 457 -53.24 3.55 15.42
N PRO A 458 -53.78 2.72 16.36
CA PRO A 458 -53.33 2.27 17.71
C PRO A 458 -53.59 0.74 18.01
N GLU A 459 -53.27 0.28 19.24
CA GLU A 459 -54.01 -0.63 20.19
C GLU A 459 -55.06 -1.70 19.73
N ASN A 460 -55.32 -2.87 20.38
CA ASN A 460 -54.75 -3.61 21.55
C ASN A 460 -55.32 -5.09 21.59
N PRO A 461 -55.60 -5.79 22.72
CA PRO A 461 -55.04 -7.12 23.12
C PRO A 461 -55.99 -8.34 23.02
N MET A 462 -55.53 -9.57 23.41
CA MET A 462 -56.25 -10.48 24.36
C MET A 462 -55.63 -11.89 24.71
N LEU A 463 -55.74 -12.28 26.00
CA LEU A 463 -56.00 -13.62 26.64
C LEU A 463 -54.92 -14.67 27.10
N TYR A 464 -54.98 -14.96 28.43
CA TYR A 464 -54.73 -16.21 29.25
C TYR A 464 -53.30 -16.84 29.36
N GLN A 465 -52.69 -16.96 30.56
CA GLN A 465 -52.90 -17.91 31.71
C GLN A 465 -52.51 -19.39 31.41
N ASN A 466 -51.92 -20.22 32.31
CA ASN A 466 -51.55 -20.09 33.74
C ASN A 466 -50.47 -21.15 34.17
N ASN A 467 -49.46 -20.70 34.93
CA ASN A 467 -48.85 -21.27 36.16
C ASN A 467 -48.64 -22.78 36.44
N MET A 468 -47.41 -23.10 36.90
CA MET A 468 -47.16 -23.98 38.07
C MET A 468 -45.93 -23.52 38.90
N ARG A 469 -46.18 -23.35 40.20
CA ARG A 469 -45.33 -23.02 41.39
C ARG A 469 -44.14 -23.99 41.62
N PHE A 470 -43.09 -23.79 42.45
CA PHE A 470 -42.60 -22.86 43.52
C PHE A 470 -41.08 -23.23 43.78
N PRO A 471 -40.29 -22.61 44.71
CA PRO A 471 -40.23 -21.24 45.23
C PRO A 471 -38.79 -20.63 45.16
N ASN A 472 -38.61 -19.40 45.66
CA ASN A 472 -37.34 -18.65 45.67
C ASN A 472 -36.22 -19.26 46.54
N GLN A 473 -34.97 -19.20 46.04
CA GLN A 473 -33.79 -18.91 46.85
C GLN A 473 -32.97 -17.78 46.20
N ARG A 474 -32.50 -16.83 47.01
CA ARG A 474 -31.64 -15.73 46.55
C ARG A 474 -30.22 -16.26 46.33
N ILE A 475 -29.71 -16.16 45.10
CA ILE A 475 -28.28 -16.28 44.85
C ILE A 475 -27.68 -14.88 44.99
N GLY A 476 -26.85 -14.67 46.01
CA GLY A 476 -26.06 -13.46 46.15
C GLY A 476 -24.99 -13.39 45.06
N GLN A 477 -24.64 -12.17 44.63
CA GLN A 477 -23.48 -11.98 43.77
C GLN A 477 -22.21 -12.32 44.55
N ILE A 478 -21.42 -13.26 44.03
CA ILE A 478 -20.04 -13.49 44.49
C ILE A 478 -19.23 -12.25 44.07
N GLN A 479 -18.64 -11.55 45.03
CA GLN A 479 -17.88 -10.32 44.76
C GLN A 479 -16.39 -10.42 45.18
N THR A 480 -15.98 -11.45 45.92
CA THR A 480 -14.56 -11.66 46.28
C THR A 480 -14.08 -13.11 46.07
N PRO A 481 -12.77 -13.35 45.93
CA PRO A 481 -12.21 -14.69 45.79
C PRO A 481 -12.41 -15.59 47.02
N GLU A 482 -12.57 -15.05 48.23
CA GLU A 482 -12.75 -15.85 49.45
C GLU A 482 -14.06 -16.65 49.48
N ASP A 483 -15.14 -16.14 48.84
CA ASP A 483 -16.46 -16.78 48.81
C ASP A 483 -16.46 -18.18 48.16
N LEU A 484 -15.47 -18.48 47.32
CA LEU A 484 -15.35 -19.74 46.57
C LEU A 484 -14.91 -20.94 47.42
N ASN A 485 -14.41 -20.73 48.63
CA ASN A 485 -13.94 -21.81 49.52
C ASN A 485 -15.07 -22.49 50.32
N TYR A 486 -16.31 -21.99 50.26
CA TYR A 486 -17.44 -22.55 51.02
C TYR A 486 -18.25 -23.63 50.28
N TYR A 487 -17.96 -23.89 49.00
CA TYR A 487 -18.68 -24.86 48.18
C TYR A 487 -17.87 -26.15 47.94
N GLY A 488 -18.38 -27.27 48.45
CA GLY A 488 -17.74 -28.58 48.34
C GLY A 488 -17.63 -29.11 46.90
N ASN A 489 -16.69 -30.05 46.71
CA ASN A 489 -16.17 -30.52 45.41
C ASN A 489 -17.20 -31.08 44.39
N ALA A 490 -18.47 -31.26 44.75
CA ALA A 490 -19.49 -31.85 43.88
C ALA A 490 -20.03 -30.94 42.76
N MET A 491 -19.88 -29.61 42.85
CA MET A 491 -20.41 -28.67 41.85
C MET A 491 -19.43 -28.26 40.74
N ARG A 492 -18.14 -28.60 40.82
CA ARG A 492 -17.13 -28.16 39.83
C ARG A 492 -17.25 -28.80 38.44
N GLN A 493 -18.10 -29.81 38.25
CA GLN A 493 -18.21 -30.57 36.99
C GLN A 493 -19.23 -30.01 35.97
N TYR A 494 -20.01 -28.99 36.34
CA TYR A 494 -21.08 -28.43 35.49
C TYR A 494 -20.83 -26.98 35.02
N LEU A 495 -19.63 -26.45 35.21
CA LEU A 495 -19.24 -25.12 34.74
C LEU A 495 -18.51 -25.22 33.39
N PRO A 496 -18.89 -24.41 32.37
CA PRO A 496 -18.20 -24.40 31.09
C PRO A 496 -16.78 -23.81 31.21
N PRO A 497 -15.83 -24.23 30.36
CA PRO A 497 -14.43 -23.80 30.46
C PRO A 497 -14.26 -22.36 29.99
N ASN A 498 -14.32 -21.41 30.92
CA ASN A 498 -13.91 -20.03 30.69
C ASN A 498 -12.41 -19.90 31.03
N TYR A 499 -11.57 -19.68 30.02
CA TYR A 499 -10.14 -19.44 30.22
C TYR A 499 -9.96 -18.09 30.91
N ASN A 500 -9.62 -18.12 32.20
CA ASN A 500 -9.31 -16.91 32.94
C ASN A 500 -7.84 -16.54 32.73
N GLN A 501 -7.56 -15.24 32.65
CA GLN A 501 -6.21 -14.68 32.56
C GLN A 501 -5.53 -14.72 33.94
N ASN A 502 -4.22 -14.51 33.93
CA ASN A 502 -3.34 -14.27 35.09
C ASN A 502 -2.84 -15.49 35.87
N ASP A 503 -1.89 -16.21 35.27
CA ASP A 503 -0.74 -16.79 36.00
C ASP A 503 0.56 -16.30 35.34
N PHE A 504 1.14 -15.22 35.86
CA PHE A 504 2.49 -14.78 35.51
C PHE A 504 3.28 -14.47 36.78
N PHE A 505 4.34 -15.26 37.00
CA PHE A 505 5.31 -15.03 38.07
C PHE A 505 6.22 -13.85 37.73
N LEU A 506 6.60 -13.07 38.73
CA LEU A 506 7.60 -12.00 38.60
C LEU A 506 8.97 -12.57 38.22
N GLN A 507 9.49 -12.19 37.04
CA GLN A 507 10.85 -12.50 36.63
C GLN A 507 11.84 -11.44 37.15
N ASN A 508 13.06 -11.88 37.48
CA ASN A 508 14.11 -11.07 38.09
C ASN A 508 15.14 -10.67 37.01
N PHE A 509 15.38 -9.38 36.82
CA PHE A 509 15.94 -8.81 35.57
C PHE A 509 17.48 -8.88 35.37
N TYR A 510 18.20 -9.79 36.04
CA TYR A 510 19.69 -9.72 36.09
C TYR A 510 20.50 -10.96 35.69
N GLU A 511 19.89 -12.05 35.18
CA GLU A 511 20.65 -13.20 34.64
C GLU A 511 20.13 -13.64 33.27
N THR A 512 20.94 -13.47 32.22
CA THR A 512 20.54 -13.69 30.81
C THR A 512 20.85 -15.07 30.23
N ASN A 513 21.52 -15.97 30.99
CA ASN A 513 22.07 -17.22 30.45
C ASN A 513 21.71 -18.47 31.27
N ARG A 514 20.42 -18.70 31.54
CA ARG A 514 19.96 -19.96 32.17
C ARG A 514 18.67 -20.50 31.54
N ILE A 515 18.84 -21.44 30.60
CA ILE A 515 17.74 -22.29 30.13
C ILE A 515 17.49 -23.37 31.18
N GLN A 516 16.31 -23.40 31.79
CA GLN A 516 15.84 -24.52 32.60
C GLN A 516 14.39 -24.86 32.30
N ASN A 517 14.11 -26.17 32.26
CA ASN A 517 12.82 -26.84 32.33
C ASN A 517 11.92 -26.77 31.08
N TYR A 518 12.26 -27.60 30.08
CA TYR A 518 11.26 -28.19 29.18
C TYR A 518 10.91 -29.60 29.68
N GLU A 519 9.71 -29.80 30.22
CA GLU A 519 9.16 -31.15 30.42
C GLU A 519 8.51 -31.64 29.12
N PRO A 520 9.03 -32.72 28.48
CA PRO A 520 8.39 -33.28 27.31
C PRO A 520 7.12 -34.03 27.70
N LYS A 521 5.95 -33.40 27.52
CA LYS A 521 4.65 -34.09 27.63
C LYS A 521 4.62 -35.27 26.66
N GLN A 522 4.36 -36.46 27.20
CA GLN A 522 4.31 -37.71 26.45
C GLN A 522 3.17 -37.67 25.41
N PHE A 523 3.51 -37.80 24.13
CA PHE A 523 2.53 -38.05 23.07
C PHE A 523 2.24 -39.55 22.97
N ASN A 524 1.03 -39.96 23.34
CA ASN A 524 0.52 -41.30 23.03
C ASN A 524 0.42 -41.48 21.50
N ARG A 525 1.28 -42.33 20.93
CA ARG A 525 1.16 -42.78 19.54
C ARG A 525 0.29 -44.03 19.46
N GLY A 526 -0.88 -43.89 18.85
CA GLY A 526 -1.46 -44.99 18.06
C GLY A 526 -0.75 -45.06 16.70
N PHE A 527 -0.77 -46.26 16.08
CA PHE A 527 -0.04 -46.62 14.86
C PHE A 527 1.49 -46.72 15.02
N GLY A 528 1.95 -47.97 15.20
CA GLY A 528 3.36 -48.34 15.12
C GLY A 528 3.78 -48.65 13.69
N ASN A 529 5.08 -48.52 13.44
CA ASN A 529 5.79 -49.19 12.35
C ASN A 529 7.11 -49.71 12.93
N ASN A 530 7.31 -51.02 12.87
CA ASN A 530 8.51 -51.67 13.41
C ASN A 530 9.68 -51.51 12.43
N ILE A 531 10.67 -50.73 12.80
CA ILE A 531 12.06 -50.90 12.34
C ILE A 531 12.89 -50.98 13.60
N SER A 532 13.19 -52.19 14.04
CA SER A 532 13.77 -52.49 15.35
C SER A 532 15.29 -52.62 15.34
N ASP A 533 15.95 -52.18 14.27
CA ASP A 533 17.41 -52.22 14.15
C ASP A 533 17.99 -50.83 13.84
N ILE A 534 18.80 -50.33 14.78
CA ILE A 534 19.52 -49.06 14.67
C ILE A 534 20.61 -49.15 13.59
N ASP A 535 21.18 -50.33 13.36
CA ASP A 535 22.22 -50.52 12.36
C ASP A 535 21.65 -50.54 10.94
N GLU A 536 20.43 -51.05 10.74
CA GLU A 536 19.73 -50.95 9.46
C GLU A 536 19.39 -49.48 9.12
N LYS A 537 18.97 -48.69 10.11
CA LYS A 537 18.77 -47.24 9.96
C LYS A 537 20.09 -46.52 9.62
N ASN A 538 21.18 -46.86 10.29
CA ASN A 538 22.51 -46.27 10.02
C ASN A 538 23.05 -46.68 8.64
N LEU A 539 22.78 -47.91 8.20
CA LEU A 539 23.12 -48.41 6.87
C LEU A 539 22.33 -47.65 5.78
N LEU A 540 21.03 -47.45 5.98
CA LEU A 540 20.17 -46.66 5.08
C LEU A 540 20.61 -45.19 5.01
N MET A 541 20.96 -44.57 6.15
CA MET A 541 21.50 -43.20 6.18
C MET A 541 22.83 -43.08 5.43
N ARG A 542 23.77 -44.03 5.61
CA ARG A 542 25.02 -44.06 4.82
C ARG A 542 24.76 -44.26 3.32
N LYS A 543 23.74 -45.05 2.95
CA LYS A 543 23.37 -45.30 1.55
C LYS A 543 22.75 -44.06 0.90
N LEU A 544 21.92 -43.32 1.64
CA LEU A 544 21.39 -42.01 1.24
C LEU A 544 22.50 -40.96 1.08
N GLU A 545 23.44 -40.90 2.03
CA GLU A 545 24.55 -39.97 1.99
C GLU A 545 25.51 -40.27 0.83
N GLN A 546 25.73 -41.55 0.49
CA GLN A 546 26.48 -41.95 -0.70
C GLN A 546 25.75 -41.54 -2.00
N LEU A 547 24.43 -41.76 -2.10
CA LEU A 547 23.65 -41.34 -3.27
C LEU A 547 23.71 -39.82 -3.49
N GLN A 548 23.59 -39.04 -2.41
CA GLN A 548 23.68 -37.57 -2.48
C GLN A 548 25.08 -37.04 -2.84
N ARG A 549 26.16 -37.79 -2.53
CA ARG A 549 27.55 -37.37 -2.80
C ARG A 549 28.02 -37.64 -4.24
N PHE A 550 27.36 -38.51 -5.00
CA PHE A 550 27.79 -38.89 -6.35
C PHE A 550 26.94 -38.35 -7.50
N ASP A 551 25.85 -37.63 -7.23
CA ASP A 551 24.93 -37.13 -8.27
C ASP A 551 25.40 -35.83 -8.97
N ARG A 552 26.68 -35.80 -9.37
CA ARG A 552 27.24 -34.80 -10.29
C ARG A 552 28.16 -35.45 -11.33
N SER A 553 27.67 -35.53 -12.57
CA SER A 553 28.39 -35.66 -13.86
C SER A 553 28.53 -37.07 -14.51
N PHE A 554 27.70 -37.31 -15.54
CA PHE A 554 27.89 -38.23 -16.71
C PHE A 554 27.92 -39.77 -16.51
N PRO A 555 27.73 -40.57 -17.59
CA PRO A 555 26.77 -40.49 -18.72
C PRO A 555 25.89 -41.78 -18.79
N PRO A 556 24.87 -41.89 -19.68
CA PRO A 556 24.01 -43.08 -19.72
C PRO A 556 24.74 -44.30 -20.30
N ARG A 557 24.60 -45.47 -19.67
CA ARG A 557 25.16 -46.74 -20.16
C ARG A 557 24.13 -47.88 -20.10
N ASN A 558 23.51 -48.15 -21.24
CA ASN A 558 22.88 -49.45 -21.53
C ASN A 558 23.86 -50.29 -22.37
N GLY A 559 23.93 -51.59 -22.09
CA GLY A 559 24.57 -52.57 -22.98
C GLY A 559 26.03 -52.92 -22.66
N LEU A 560 26.22 -54.09 -22.06
CA LEU A 560 27.35 -55.00 -22.36
C LEU A 560 27.16 -55.52 -23.80
N PRO A 561 28.23 -55.77 -24.60
CA PRO A 561 29.13 -56.90 -24.30
C PRO A 561 30.64 -56.74 -24.63
N ASN A 562 31.41 -57.58 -23.94
CA ASN A 562 32.69 -58.27 -24.25
C ASN A 562 33.80 -57.61 -25.13
N PRO A 563 35.09 -57.64 -24.70
CA PRO A 563 36.22 -57.14 -25.49
C PRO A 563 36.92 -58.25 -26.31
N ASN A 564 37.43 -57.89 -27.50
CA ASN A 564 38.71 -58.38 -28.04
C ASN A 564 39.10 -57.66 -29.35
N ASN A 565 40.42 -57.63 -29.62
CA ASN A 565 41.10 -57.25 -30.88
C ASN A 565 41.20 -55.77 -31.31
N PHE A 566 42.21 -55.11 -30.75
CA PHE A 566 43.38 -54.52 -31.46
C PHE A 566 43.33 -54.04 -32.93
N PHE A 567 43.97 -52.87 -33.09
CA PHE A 567 44.72 -52.31 -34.24
C PHE A 567 44.03 -51.62 -35.44
N ALA A 568 44.50 -50.37 -35.64
CA ALA A 568 44.91 -49.71 -36.89
C ALA A 568 44.03 -48.59 -37.51
N ASP A 569 44.73 -47.45 -37.66
CA ASP A 569 44.64 -46.34 -38.63
C ASP A 569 43.45 -45.34 -38.68
N PRO A 570 43.73 -44.02 -38.76
CA PRO A 570 42.72 -42.99 -38.96
C PRO A 570 42.70 -42.44 -40.40
N THR A 571 41.53 -42.34 -41.02
CA THR A 571 41.25 -41.24 -41.99
C THR A 571 39.76 -41.16 -42.37
N GLN A 572 39.29 -39.92 -42.54
CA GLN A 572 38.12 -39.52 -43.34
C GLN A 572 36.78 -40.25 -43.12
N TYR A 573 35.76 -39.53 -42.63
CA TYR A 573 34.69 -39.02 -43.51
C TYR A 573 33.85 -37.93 -42.84
N LYS A 574 33.30 -37.02 -43.66
CA LYS A 574 32.42 -35.92 -43.22
C LYS A 574 30.95 -36.38 -43.14
N SER A 575 30.20 -35.92 -42.13
CA SER A 575 28.75 -35.62 -42.28
C SER A 575 28.22 -34.73 -41.15
N ASN A 576 27.23 -33.90 -41.47
CA ASN A 576 26.64 -32.90 -40.55
C ASN A 576 25.43 -33.46 -39.79
N GLN A 577 25.35 -33.21 -38.48
CA GLN A 577 24.12 -33.15 -37.67
C GLN A 577 24.37 -32.03 -36.64
N ILE A 578 23.78 -30.83 -36.73
CA ILE A 578 22.36 -30.47 -36.51
C ILE A 578 21.86 -30.95 -35.15
N ASP A 579 22.22 -30.19 -34.11
CA ASP A 579 21.69 -30.33 -32.75
C ASP A 579 20.17 -30.18 -32.71
N ARG A 580 19.51 -31.11 -32.02
CA ARG A 580 18.12 -30.98 -31.59
C ARG A 580 18.07 -30.51 -30.15
N ASN A 581 18.05 -29.19 -29.93
CA ASN A 581 17.66 -28.66 -28.63
C ASN A 581 16.14 -28.76 -28.46
N MET A 582 15.72 -29.53 -27.45
CA MET A 582 14.34 -29.67 -27.01
C MET A 582 14.10 -28.70 -25.84
N PRO A 583 13.16 -27.74 -25.92
CA PRO A 583 12.91 -26.81 -24.82
C PRO A 583 12.30 -27.51 -23.60
N GLN A 584 12.79 -27.16 -22.40
CA GLN A 584 12.22 -27.61 -21.12
C GLN A 584 11.06 -26.70 -20.68
N TYR A 585 10.17 -27.25 -19.85
CA TYR A 585 8.79 -26.78 -19.63
C TYR A 585 8.61 -25.62 -18.61
N GLN A 586 9.51 -24.62 -18.56
CA GLN A 586 9.56 -23.65 -17.43
C GLN A 586 9.22 -22.17 -17.75
N GLU A 587 8.79 -21.80 -18.97
CA GLU A 587 8.61 -20.38 -19.36
C GLU A 587 7.19 -19.77 -19.16
N TYR A 588 6.29 -20.42 -18.41
CA TYR A 588 4.87 -19.97 -18.32
C TYR A 588 4.57 -18.79 -17.37
N SER A 589 5.55 -18.28 -16.61
CA SER A 589 5.32 -17.24 -15.57
C SER A 589 5.75 -15.81 -15.93
N ARG A 590 6.34 -15.56 -17.11
CA ARG A 590 6.83 -14.22 -17.49
C ARG A 590 5.80 -13.42 -18.32
N ASN A 591 5.57 -12.16 -17.90
CA ASN A 591 4.66 -11.19 -18.52
C ASN A 591 5.18 -10.62 -19.86
N HIS A 592 5.45 -11.46 -20.86
CA HIS A 592 5.94 -11.05 -22.19
C HIS A 592 4.87 -10.49 -23.15
N LEU A 593 3.90 -9.71 -22.63
CA LEU A 593 2.69 -9.33 -23.40
C LEU A 593 2.39 -7.81 -23.46
N SER A 594 3.18 -6.95 -22.80
CA SER A 594 3.09 -5.49 -22.92
C SER A 594 3.66 -4.96 -24.24
N GLU A 595 4.83 -5.44 -24.66
CA GLU A 595 5.58 -4.96 -25.84
C GLU A 595 4.88 -5.19 -27.20
N LEU A 596 3.91 -6.12 -27.28
CA LEU A 596 3.37 -6.63 -28.54
C LEU A 596 2.27 -5.76 -29.20
N PHE A 597 2.14 -4.48 -28.81
CA PHE A 597 1.09 -3.58 -29.30
C PHE A 597 1.57 -2.40 -30.15
N ASN A 598 2.88 -2.22 -30.36
CA ASN A 598 3.43 -1.23 -31.29
C ASN A 598 3.91 -1.89 -32.61
N HIS A 599 3.60 -1.25 -33.73
CA HIS A 599 3.97 -1.70 -35.09
C HIS A 599 4.92 -0.70 -35.75
N ASP A 600 5.97 -1.18 -36.44
CA ASP A 600 6.09 -0.94 -37.89
C ASP A 600 7.16 -1.79 -38.60
N TYR A 601 7.03 -1.91 -39.92
CA TYR A 601 7.84 -2.79 -40.80
C TYR A 601 8.95 -2.04 -41.60
N GLY A 602 9.96 -2.80 -42.07
CA GLY A 602 10.66 -2.49 -43.34
C GLY A 602 12.19 -2.41 -43.27
N SER A 603 12.86 -3.27 -44.04
CA SER A 603 14.32 -3.43 -44.13
C SER A 603 15.03 -2.37 -44.98
N ASN A 604 16.30 -2.08 -44.66
CA ASN A 604 17.46 -2.22 -45.58
C ASN A 604 18.79 -1.90 -44.86
N HIS A 605 19.92 -2.35 -45.42
CA HIS A 605 21.27 -2.26 -44.82
C HIS A 605 22.05 -1.02 -45.29
N PRO A 606 22.64 -0.24 -44.36
CA PRO A 606 23.87 0.53 -44.65
C PRO A 606 25.11 0.02 -43.88
N SER A 607 26.29 0.48 -44.32
CA SER A 607 27.67 0.02 -44.06
C SER A 607 28.06 -0.46 -42.63
N GLU A 608 29.08 -1.33 -42.57
CA GLU A 608 29.39 -2.17 -41.39
C GLU A 608 30.32 -1.54 -40.34
N SER A 609 30.97 -0.40 -40.64
CA SER A 609 32.06 0.14 -39.80
C SER A 609 31.63 0.58 -38.39
N SER A 610 30.48 1.24 -38.24
CA SER A 610 30.02 1.76 -36.94
C SER A 610 29.28 0.72 -36.07
N ARG A 611 28.87 -0.43 -36.64
CA ARG A 611 27.98 -1.40 -35.97
C ARG A 611 28.66 -2.27 -34.91
N PHE A 612 30.00 -2.35 -34.89
CA PHE A 612 30.72 -3.27 -34.00
C PHE A 612 30.78 -2.80 -32.53
N LEU A 613 30.81 -1.50 -32.27
CA LEU A 613 30.86 -0.94 -30.92
C LEU A 613 29.50 -1.06 -30.20
N SER A 614 28.39 -0.68 -30.84
CA SER A 614 27.05 -0.76 -30.23
C SER A 614 26.58 -2.20 -30.00
N LYS A 615 26.96 -3.15 -30.87
CA LYS A 615 26.70 -4.59 -30.63
C LYS A 615 27.41 -5.12 -29.38
N LYS A 616 28.61 -4.61 -29.06
CA LYS A 616 29.37 -5.05 -27.87
C LYS A 616 28.75 -4.51 -26.57
N GLN A 617 28.30 -3.25 -26.55
CA GLN A 617 27.59 -2.66 -25.41
C GLN A 617 26.21 -3.33 -25.19
N SER A 618 25.43 -3.52 -26.25
CA SER A 618 24.14 -4.23 -26.21
C SER A 618 24.28 -5.66 -25.64
N LYS A 619 25.32 -6.41 -26.02
CA LYS A 619 25.59 -7.75 -25.47
C LYS A 619 25.95 -7.71 -23.98
N ALA A 620 26.66 -6.67 -23.52
CA ALA A 620 27.00 -6.51 -22.12
C ALA A 620 25.78 -6.15 -21.25
N ARG A 621 24.91 -5.22 -21.70
CA ARG A 621 23.64 -4.89 -21.01
C ARG A 621 22.73 -6.11 -20.90
N ARG A 622 22.50 -6.85 -21.99
CA ARG A 622 21.70 -8.09 -21.97
C ARG A 622 22.26 -9.17 -21.04
N LYS A 623 23.59 -9.28 -20.93
CA LYS A 623 24.20 -10.17 -19.93
C LYS A 623 23.90 -9.70 -18.51
N LYS A 624 24.07 -8.40 -18.20
CA LYS A 624 23.78 -7.84 -16.88
C LYS A 624 22.31 -8.03 -16.48
N MET A 625 21.38 -7.86 -17.43
CA MET A 625 19.94 -8.11 -17.25
C MET A 625 19.67 -9.58 -16.92
N PHE A 626 20.29 -10.54 -17.62
CA PHE A 626 20.21 -11.97 -17.31
C PHE A 626 20.82 -12.33 -15.94
N ASP A 627 21.94 -11.69 -15.58
CA ASP A 627 22.59 -11.90 -14.27
C ASP A 627 21.67 -11.40 -13.12
N LEU A 628 20.99 -10.26 -13.29
CA LEU A 628 19.99 -9.72 -12.35
C LEU A 628 18.71 -10.58 -12.27
N ASP A 629 18.19 -11.05 -13.41
CA ASP A 629 17.06 -11.99 -13.48
C ASP A 629 17.34 -13.27 -12.66
N LYS A 630 18.57 -13.77 -12.73
CA LYS A 630 19.02 -14.95 -12.00
C LYS A 630 19.14 -14.65 -10.49
N GLU A 631 19.63 -13.48 -10.13
CA GLU A 631 19.72 -13.02 -8.74
C GLU A 631 18.32 -12.90 -8.12
N LYS A 632 17.38 -12.26 -8.83
CA LYS A 632 15.95 -12.19 -8.44
C LYS A 632 15.37 -13.58 -8.19
N TYR A 633 15.54 -14.51 -9.13
CA TYR A 633 15.06 -15.89 -8.98
C TYR A 633 15.62 -16.57 -7.71
N SER A 634 16.92 -16.36 -7.41
CA SER A 634 17.53 -16.94 -6.21
C SER A 634 17.00 -16.35 -4.90
N LEU A 635 16.62 -15.07 -4.89
CA LEU A 635 15.94 -14.45 -3.74
C LEU A 635 14.50 -14.93 -3.62
N GLU A 636 13.78 -15.14 -4.72
CA GLU A 636 12.43 -15.73 -4.72
C GLU A 636 12.43 -17.18 -4.20
N GLU A 637 13.43 -18.00 -4.54
CA GLU A 637 13.60 -19.33 -3.93
C GLU A 637 13.96 -19.24 -2.44
N THR A 638 14.80 -18.28 -2.06
CA THR A 638 15.16 -18.05 -0.64
C THR A 638 13.93 -17.61 0.17
N LEU A 639 13.05 -16.79 -0.41
CA LEU A 639 11.79 -16.35 0.19
C LEU A 639 10.81 -17.54 0.35
N LYS A 640 10.65 -18.38 -0.67
CA LYS A 640 9.86 -19.64 -0.55
C LYS A 640 10.40 -20.58 0.52
N ALA A 641 11.73 -20.68 0.66
CA ALA A 641 12.37 -21.47 1.71
C ALA A 641 12.20 -20.85 3.11
N LEU A 642 12.07 -19.52 3.20
CA LEU A 642 11.73 -18.81 4.44
C LEU A 642 10.27 -19.05 4.84
N ASP A 643 9.34 -18.97 3.87
CA ASP A 643 7.91 -19.27 4.06
C ASP A 643 7.73 -20.70 4.57
N SER A 644 8.37 -21.68 3.91
CA SER A 644 8.30 -23.10 4.31
C SER A 644 8.85 -23.35 5.72
N LYS A 645 9.83 -22.58 6.19
CA LYS A 645 10.38 -22.67 7.56
C LYS A 645 9.47 -22.02 8.60
N PHE A 646 8.71 -21.01 8.20
CA PHE A 646 7.71 -20.40 9.08
C PHE A 646 6.49 -21.30 9.21
N GLU A 647 6.02 -21.91 8.10
CA GLU A 647 4.92 -22.87 8.12
C GLU A 647 5.24 -24.16 8.89
N SER A 648 6.50 -24.62 8.91
CA SER A 648 6.94 -25.75 9.74
C SER A 648 7.14 -25.39 11.22
N GLY A 649 7.20 -24.10 11.57
CA GLY A 649 7.52 -23.61 12.91
C GLY A 649 9.02 -23.64 13.26
N ASP A 650 9.90 -23.79 12.28
CA ASP A 650 11.37 -23.83 12.48
C ASP A 650 11.96 -22.44 12.81
N ILE A 651 11.22 -21.35 12.55
CA ILE A 651 11.64 -19.97 12.84
C ILE A 651 10.54 -19.17 13.55
N SER A 652 10.93 -18.19 14.36
CA SER A 652 9.99 -17.32 15.04
C SER A 652 9.30 -16.35 14.06
N GLU A 653 8.12 -15.86 14.41
CA GLU A 653 7.38 -14.84 13.65
C GLU A 653 8.21 -13.56 13.46
N ILE A 654 8.96 -13.15 14.49
CA ILE A 654 9.83 -11.97 14.47
C ILE A 654 10.98 -12.16 13.47
N ASP A 655 11.62 -13.33 13.46
CA ASP A 655 12.71 -13.65 12.53
C ASP A 655 12.20 -13.81 11.10
N TYR A 656 11.02 -14.40 10.92
CA TYR A 656 10.34 -14.48 9.63
C TYR A 656 10.12 -13.08 9.04
N PHE A 657 9.41 -12.19 9.74
CA PHE A 657 9.13 -10.84 9.22
C PHE A 657 10.39 -10.02 8.96
N LYS A 658 11.42 -10.14 9.81
CA LYS A 658 12.70 -9.45 9.63
C LYS A 658 13.42 -9.91 8.36
N ASN A 659 13.50 -11.23 8.14
CA ASN A 659 14.17 -11.78 6.96
C ASN A 659 13.35 -11.55 5.67
N PHE A 660 12.02 -11.71 5.75
CA PHE A 660 11.10 -11.44 4.64
C PHE A 660 11.22 -9.99 4.16
N LYS A 661 11.24 -9.02 5.08
CA LYS A 661 11.39 -7.59 4.76
C LYS A 661 12.73 -7.26 4.10
N ASN A 662 13.82 -7.93 4.51
CA ASN A 662 15.12 -7.76 3.87
C ASN A 662 15.13 -8.34 2.44
N LEU A 663 14.63 -9.57 2.26
CA LEU A 663 14.54 -10.21 0.95
C LEU A 663 13.65 -9.43 -0.02
N GLN A 664 12.48 -8.94 0.43
CA GLN A 664 11.63 -8.07 -0.40
C GLN A 664 12.32 -6.77 -0.80
N LYS A 665 13.09 -6.15 0.11
CA LYS A 665 13.86 -4.94 -0.21
C LYS A 665 14.95 -5.21 -1.26
N GLU A 666 15.61 -6.35 -1.20
CA GLU A 666 16.63 -6.76 -2.18
C GLU A 666 15.98 -7.07 -3.55
N ILE A 667 14.87 -7.81 -3.58
CA ILE A 667 14.08 -8.04 -4.80
C ILE A 667 13.66 -6.72 -5.44
N TYR A 668 13.12 -5.77 -4.67
CA TYR A 668 12.72 -4.44 -5.17
C TYR A 668 13.89 -3.66 -5.78
N ILE A 669 15.08 -3.72 -5.19
CA ILE A 669 16.29 -3.07 -5.73
C ILE A 669 16.70 -3.72 -7.07
N ILE A 670 16.60 -5.05 -7.19
CA ILE A 670 16.91 -5.77 -8.43
C ILE A 670 15.87 -5.46 -9.52
N GLU A 671 14.57 -5.46 -9.19
CA GLU A 671 13.51 -5.08 -10.13
C GLU A 671 13.72 -3.67 -10.69
N LYS A 672 13.99 -2.70 -9.82
CA LYS A 672 14.30 -1.32 -10.25
C LYS A 672 15.56 -1.23 -11.13
N ASN A 673 16.56 -2.07 -10.88
CA ASN A 673 17.75 -2.16 -11.73
C ASN A 673 17.46 -2.82 -13.10
N ILE A 674 16.49 -3.75 -13.17
CA ILE A 674 16.02 -4.34 -14.42
C ILE A 674 15.23 -3.30 -15.21
N GLU A 675 14.25 -2.62 -14.60
CA GLU A 675 13.47 -1.54 -15.23
C GLU A 675 14.36 -0.43 -15.82
N ALA A 676 15.36 0.02 -15.06
CA ALA A 676 16.32 1.01 -15.54
C ALA A 676 17.15 0.52 -16.74
N LEU A 677 17.54 -0.76 -16.77
CA LEU A 677 18.26 -1.34 -17.90
C LEU A 677 17.38 -1.54 -19.13
N ASP A 678 16.09 -1.81 -18.93
CA ASP A 678 15.12 -2.01 -20.02
C ASP A 678 14.80 -0.66 -20.69
N SER A 679 14.53 0.38 -19.89
CA SER A 679 14.40 1.77 -20.37
C SER A 679 15.64 2.23 -21.16
N ASP A 680 16.85 1.93 -20.65
CA ASP A 680 18.14 2.15 -21.33
C ASP A 680 18.27 1.41 -22.68
N MET A 681 17.52 0.31 -22.89
CA MET A 681 17.47 -0.42 -24.16
C MET A 681 16.39 0.11 -25.10
N GLU A 682 15.21 0.46 -24.59
CA GLU A 682 14.12 1.06 -25.36
C GLU A 682 14.55 2.41 -25.96
N ASP A 683 15.20 3.28 -25.18
CA ASP A 683 15.75 4.55 -25.67
C ASP A 683 16.80 4.33 -26.77
N GLU A 684 17.65 3.30 -26.63
CA GLU A 684 18.64 2.96 -27.66
C GLU A 684 18.00 2.40 -28.94
N GLU A 685 16.89 1.67 -28.83
CA GLU A 685 16.10 1.18 -29.96
C GLU A 685 15.33 2.32 -30.64
N PHE A 686 14.78 3.27 -29.87
CA PHE A 686 14.13 4.48 -30.36
C PHE A 686 15.09 5.42 -31.09
N LEU A 687 16.32 5.59 -30.59
CA LEU A 687 17.36 6.34 -31.30
C LEU A 687 17.78 5.62 -32.60
N ARG A 688 17.84 4.28 -32.59
CA ARG A 688 18.13 3.48 -33.80
C ARG A 688 16.99 3.46 -34.82
N SER A 689 15.73 3.60 -34.42
CA SER A 689 14.60 3.72 -35.35
C SER A 689 14.55 5.14 -35.93
N SER A 690 14.68 6.17 -35.09
CA SER A 690 14.74 7.59 -35.48
C SER A 690 15.87 7.88 -36.48
N ALA A 691 17.06 7.31 -36.28
CA ALA A 691 18.18 7.44 -37.23
C ALA A 691 17.86 6.86 -38.63
N LYS A 692 17.17 5.72 -38.70
CA LYS A 692 16.73 5.12 -39.97
C LYS A 692 15.67 5.97 -40.67
N GLU A 693 14.85 6.70 -39.92
CA GLU A 693 13.82 7.57 -40.48
C GLU A 693 14.41 8.85 -41.10
N PHE A 694 15.43 9.43 -40.47
CA PHE A 694 16.20 10.54 -41.04
C PHE A 694 16.93 10.15 -42.34
N ASP A 695 17.55 8.96 -42.38
CA ASP A 695 18.16 8.45 -43.61
C ASP A 695 17.10 8.27 -44.72
N ARG A 696 15.91 7.72 -44.41
CA ARG A 696 14.81 7.58 -45.40
C ARG A 696 14.42 8.93 -46.01
N LYS A 697 14.36 10.03 -45.23
CA LYS A 697 14.00 11.36 -45.76
C LYS A 697 15.02 11.93 -46.75
N ARG A 698 16.31 11.56 -46.68
CA ARG A 698 17.36 12.01 -47.62
C ARG A 698 17.35 11.32 -48.98
N TYR A 699 16.58 10.23 -49.16
CA TYR A 699 16.48 9.52 -50.45
C TYR A 699 15.17 9.82 -51.22
N TYR A 700 14.35 10.76 -50.74
CA TYR A 700 13.10 11.19 -51.39
C TYR A 700 13.04 12.71 -51.65
N THR A 701 14.20 13.36 -51.71
CA THR A 701 14.43 14.72 -52.23
C THR A 701 15.58 14.68 -53.24
#